data_AF-A0A5E4LG71-F1
#
_entry.id   AF-A0A5E4LG71-F1
#
_cell.length_a   1.000
_cell.length_b   1.000
_cell.length_c   1.000
_cell.angle_alpha   90.00
_cell.angle_beta   90.00
_cell.angle_gamma   90.00
#
_symmetry.space_group_name_H-M   'P 1'
#
loop_
_entity.id
_entity.type
_entity.pdbx_description
1 polymer ?
#
loop_
_entity_poly.entity_id
_entity_poly.type
_entity_poly.pdbx_seq_one_letter_code
_entity_poly.pdbx_strand_id
1 'polypeptide(L)'
;MLPAGVFPAAFAATVLIFFTASFSGCIDVPTKEARLECLELSSYPFPNIPECSTTERCFSEAETAFRLNLLPFSHEVASELFSAKGHVASSWLFMNRAKETLQDIRSECNSGSFAKIPQMANELRANLLSVAKETDLFSEKASKSILVEVAVLEGQDINLVRNQPLFDDFILLNQNIIDFSRGNSSSETYAAVSLREEKKLNGIAEKLGMGKVIPEKSVFSLLAENDSRIAKLSGLKEKDFPISLLLPVFSGASQMLDSFIGISDSVGLLKRVPPSEVFEAVSGIIGKESSAAGEFFAMFRNDSGHRLGLAESNREEAKRARTLLASLGERAKDVSEKSGGAGRFSAAGIPRDFIRRFNENASRIEAGLRSAEEADFLKSSTPGKVSWEIFRQGLEADSLAGEVAVAEEKLASASGSCAVELESAKAAISSKGFSSSGPVAAALREKLSLSIERFEKTGEFRHCEDSLETFSELSSAIESGAPEEFASKRISDCFSKCSGLLAFDSSGEATARLGGMMRIERPYNDPLLLLDSCRGLISVLEQSAKSGHSVARANSLFSEASQKTGFAKYILENFECLASGKKAEKIIGDFASASEKFEGGLLKLDGVSPESAAETSKLLEGILFGMDDALPLLAREAFECKASVSEAALPGFKGKCIRIALQNNGLSLPLQFSANLPIPSQGASTAFSTGNVSFVQTPDANKTEFNFSSLAAGINSIIICFPDEGDAADANAPGANSPVIAGDGNSLRLQDSNGSNGSIGGFGSFPDENAFGRMQAAAAIISGKDSIIRGAAVLEQDRNALVSYGLDIEMLALSGKLEQAGKALNTLREKAKEMEARKADADSVKAGAAAALGAANELSTVSAALSQKTTLIERNFSELTKGELDSIYPFLPISQARLKELRGIADDAEKHSGLAEKISAFLDSGRFADVSKLAEKEGLAAIVASAKAANEEAGKALEAMESSAASSYAAADAIQKNTGAGKADSEAGLLNAKLALERKSYLKSILASNAVQESIGSGMAALPRNEIPPAVYFLIVAIVGAGIYIYRKTGKGEKGKGEGLVAERPVRGISNESWMPQG
;
A
#
# COMPACT_ATOMS: atom_id res chain seq x y z
N MET A 1 -61.38 -94.02 26.51
CA MET A 1 -62.55 -93.18 26.21
C MET A 1 -62.35 -91.81 26.85
N LEU A 2 -61.89 -90.85 26.05
CA LEU A 2 -61.95 -89.38 26.16
C LEU A 2 -61.26 -88.89 24.85
N PRO A 3 -61.81 -87.93 24.10
CA PRO A 3 -61.59 -87.86 22.66
C PRO A 3 -60.23 -87.22 22.30
N ALA A 4 -59.40 -88.00 21.61
CA ALA A 4 -58.08 -87.62 21.08
C ALA A 4 -58.17 -86.75 19.80
N GLY A 5 -58.97 -85.67 19.84
CA GLY A 5 -59.30 -84.89 18.63
C GLY A 5 -59.29 -83.37 18.75
N VAL A 6 -58.99 -82.78 19.91
CA VAL A 6 -59.19 -81.31 20.11
C VAL A 6 -57.88 -80.52 20.22
N PHE A 7 -56.74 -81.17 20.46
CA PHE A 7 -55.45 -80.47 20.60
C PHE A 7 -54.82 -79.94 19.29
N PRO A 8 -54.91 -80.61 18.11
CA PRO A 8 -54.24 -80.09 16.92
C PRO A 8 -54.99 -78.90 16.30
N ALA A 9 -56.31 -78.81 16.48
CA ALA A 9 -57.11 -77.70 15.94
C ALA A 9 -56.93 -76.40 16.74
N ALA A 10 -56.85 -76.48 18.07
CA ALA A 10 -56.59 -75.30 18.91
C ALA A 10 -55.16 -74.79 18.76
N PHE A 11 -54.17 -75.69 18.65
CA PHE A 11 -52.78 -75.29 18.41
C PHE A 11 -52.58 -74.71 17.00
N ALA A 12 -53.19 -75.33 15.97
CA ALA A 12 -53.16 -74.77 14.62
C ALA A 12 -53.91 -73.43 14.51
N ALA A 13 -55.05 -73.26 15.21
CA ALA A 13 -55.75 -71.98 15.25
C ALA A 13 -54.97 -70.91 16.02
N THR A 14 -54.28 -71.26 17.10
CA THR A 14 -53.45 -70.30 17.86
C THR A 14 -52.20 -69.91 17.09
N VAL A 15 -51.54 -70.87 16.40
CA VAL A 15 -50.41 -70.59 15.51
C VAL A 15 -50.87 -69.79 14.29
N LEU A 16 -52.02 -70.10 13.69
CA LEU A 16 -52.57 -69.35 12.56
C LEU A 16 -53.00 -67.94 12.98
N ILE A 17 -53.60 -67.75 14.16
CA ILE A 17 -53.95 -66.44 14.70
C ILE A 17 -52.70 -65.64 15.05
N PHE A 18 -51.66 -66.28 15.61
CA PHE A 18 -50.37 -65.64 15.86
C PHE A 18 -49.66 -65.30 14.54
N PHE A 19 -49.71 -66.18 13.53
CA PHE A 19 -49.18 -65.89 12.19
C PHE A 19 -49.99 -64.78 11.51
N THR A 20 -51.32 -64.77 11.57
CA THR A 20 -52.13 -63.68 11.00
C THR A 20 -52.01 -62.40 11.81
N ALA A 21 -51.79 -62.44 13.12
CA ALA A 21 -51.57 -61.24 13.93
C ALA A 21 -50.15 -60.68 13.75
N SER A 22 -49.15 -61.55 13.55
CA SER A 22 -47.77 -61.14 13.25
C SER A 22 -47.52 -60.79 11.78
N PHE A 23 -48.33 -61.29 10.84
CA PHE A 23 -48.24 -60.97 9.41
C PHE A 23 -49.32 -59.99 8.89
N SER A 24 -50.42 -59.75 9.62
CA SER A 24 -51.39 -58.70 9.25
C SER A 24 -50.83 -57.29 9.42
N GLY A 25 -49.78 -57.11 10.22
CA GLY A 25 -49.01 -55.85 10.29
C GLY A 25 -48.05 -55.62 9.12
N CYS A 26 -47.88 -56.58 8.20
CA CYS A 26 -46.91 -56.51 7.10
C CYS A 26 -47.53 -56.44 5.69
N ILE A 27 -48.86 -56.35 5.57
CA ILE A 27 -49.54 -56.18 4.28
C ILE A 27 -50.55 -55.05 4.39
N ASP A 28 -50.11 -53.87 4.84
CA ASP A 28 -50.82 -52.66 4.47
C ASP A 28 -50.48 -52.39 3.01
N VAL A 29 -51.41 -52.75 2.11
CA VAL A 29 -51.34 -52.30 0.73
C VAL A 29 -51.50 -50.78 0.79
N PRO A 30 -50.46 -50.02 0.45
CA PRO A 30 -50.48 -48.56 0.56
C PRO A 30 -51.64 -48.01 -0.26
N THR A 31 -52.48 -47.16 0.36
CA THR A 31 -53.57 -46.51 -0.35
C THR A 31 -52.99 -45.64 -1.49
N LYS A 32 -53.80 -45.40 -2.54
CA LYS A 32 -53.38 -44.48 -3.62
C LYS A 32 -53.05 -43.09 -3.08
N GLU A 33 -53.73 -42.66 -2.00
CA GLU A 33 -53.39 -41.43 -1.29
C GLU A 33 -51.98 -41.51 -0.67
N ALA A 34 -51.66 -42.54 0.12
CA ALA A 34 -50.34 -42.69 0.73
C ALA A 34 -49.20 -42.76 -0.31
N ARG A 35 -49.46 -43.34 -1.48
CA ARG A 35 -48.51 -43.37 -2.60
C ARG A 35 -48.28 -41.98 -3.21
N LEU A 36 -49.35 -41.24 -3.51
CA LEU A 36 -49.24 -39.88 -4.06
C LEU A 36 -48.57 -38.95 -3.04
N GLU A 37 -48.89 -39.12 -1.76
CA GLU A 37 -48.33 -38.32 -0.68
C GLU A 37 -46.84 -38.61 -0.49
N CYS A 38 -46.39 -39.87 -0.52
CA CYS A 38 -44.96 -40.16 -0.50
C CYS A 38 -44.21 -39.58 -1.72
N LEU A 39 -44.85 -39.52 -2.90
CA LEU A 39 -44.24 -38.93 -4.10
C LEU A 39 -44.10 -37.42 -4.02
N GLU A 40 -45.05 -36.74 -3.37
CA GLU A 40 -44.98 -35.31 -3.10
C GLU A 40 -43.85 -34.98 -2.10
N LEU A 41 -43.74 -35.80 -1.04
CA LEU A 41 -42.77 -35.64 0.04
C LEU A 41 -41.34 -36.00 -0.33
N SER A 42 -41.16 -36.74 -1.43
CA SER A 42 -39.84 -37.07 -1.99
C SER A 42 -39.45 -36.17 -3.18
N SER A 43 -40.12 -35.02 -3.32
CA SER A 43 -39.67 -33.95 -4.22
C SER A 43 -38.50 -33.17 -3.59
N TYR A 44 -37.47 -32.89 -4.40
CA TYR A 44 -36.25 -32.26 -3.93
C TYR A 44 -35.70 -31.27 -4.96
N PRO A 45 -35.54 -29.99 -4.60
CA PRO A 45 -34.65 -29.08 -5.29
C PRO A 45 -33.37 -28.87 -4.45
N PHE A 46 -32.21 -29.10 -5.07
CA PHE A 46 -30.89 -28.75 -4.54
C PHE A 46 -30.21 -27.72 -5.44
N PRO A 47 -30.80 -26.53 -5.62
CA PRO A 47 -30.06 -25.46 -6.29
C PRO A 47 -28.85 -25.18 -5.40
N ASN A 48 -27.64 -25.21 -5.96
CA ASN A 48 -26.39 -24.72 -5.35
C ASN A 48 -25.54 -25.71 -4.53
N ILE A 49 -25.87 -27.00 -4.43
CA ILE A 49 -24.94 -28.04 -3.90
C ILE A 49 -24.29 -28.80 -5.07
N PRO A 50 -22.95 -28.78 -5.21
CA PRO A 50 -22.25 -29.55 -6.25
C PRO A 50 -22.40 -31.06 -6.07
N GLU A 51 -22.53 -31.81 -7.17
CA GLU A 51 -22.62 -33.27 -7.12
C GLU A 51 -21.25 -33.91 -6.86
N CYS A 52 -21.11 -34.51 -5.68
CA CYS A 52 -19.89 -35.18 -5.24
C CYS A 52 -20.23 -36.34 -4.29
N SER A 53 -19.52 -37.47 -4.42
CA SER A 53 -19.85 -38.73 -3.72
C SER A 53 -18.77 -39.23 -2.75
N THR A 54 -17.58 -38.62 -2.77
CA THR A 54 -16.48 -38.95 -1.85
C THR A 54 -15.95 -37.68 -1.18
N THR A 55 -15.31 -37.83 -0.03
CA THR A 55 -14.73 -36.73 0.73
C THR A 55 -13.71 -35.94 -0.10
N GLU A 56 -12.81 -36.63 -0.80
CA GLU A 56 -11.78 -35.98 -1.63
C GLU A 56 -12.39 -35.20 -2.79
N ARG A 57 -13.44 -35.75 -3.41
CA ARG A 57 -14.14 -35.07 -4.51
C ARG A 57 -14.91 -33.86 -4.01
N CYS A 58 -15.66 -33.98 -2.92
CA CYS A 58 -16.38 -32.85 -2.33
C CYS A 58 -15.43 -31.75 -1.87
N PHE A 59 -14.26 -32.11 -1.31
CA PHE A 59 -13.22 -31.15 -0.96
C PHE A 59 -12.63 -30.46 -2.20
N SER A 60 -12.36 -31.21 -3.27
CA SER A 60 -11.90 -30.65 -4.54
C SER A 60 -12.93 -29.68 -5.17
N GLU A 61 -14.21 -30.00 -5.07
CA GLU A 61 -15.29 -29.09 -5.50
C GLU A 61 -15.32 -27.84 -4.62
N ALA A 62 -15.16 -27.97 -3.29
CA ALA A 62 -15.13 -26.85 -2.37
C ALA A 62 -13.90 -25.95 -2.60
N GLU A 63 -12.73 -26.51 -2.87
CA GLU A 63 -11.53 -25.77 -3.29
C GLU A 63 -11.77 -25.01 -4.60
N THR A 64 -12.46 -25.63 -5.55
CA THR A 64 -12.77 -25.00 -6.84
C THR A 64 -13.79 -23.88 -6.71
N ALA A 65 -14.81 -24.07 -5.85
CA ALA A 65 -15.84 -23.09 -5.56
C ALA A 65 -15.31 -21.89 -4.75
N PHE A 66 -14.53 -22.18 -3.72
CA PHE A 66 -14.05 -21.21 -2.73
C PHE A 66 -12.52 -21.05 -2.86
N ARG A 67 -12.10 -20.58 -4.04
CA ARG A 67 -10.69 -20.30 -4.32
C ARG A 67 -10.21 -19.16 -3.43
N LEU A 68 -9.30 -19.50 -2.53
CA LEU A 68 -8.76 -18.58 -1.54
C LEU A 68 -7.23 -18.71 -1.53
N ASN A 69 -6.53 -17.59 -1.64
CA ASN A 69 -5.09 -17.58 -1.39
C ASN A 69 -4.86 -17.46 0.13
N LEU A 70 -4.32 -18.52 0.73
CA LEU A 70 -4.08 -18.60 2.17
C LEU A 70 -2.78 -17.90 2.61
N LEU A 71 -1.88 -17.57 1.68
CA LEU A 71 -0.54 -17.03 1.99
C LEU A 71 -0.56 -15.69 2.75
N PRO A 72 -1.46 -14.73 2.47
CA PRO A 72 -1.46 -13.44 3.14
C PRO A 72 -1.97 -13.47 4.59
N PHE A 73 -2.62 -14.57 4.99
CA PHE A 73 -3.23 -14.71 6.30
C PHE A 73 -2.24 -15.19 7.35
N SER A 74 -2.55 -14.90 8.62
CA SER A 74 -1.86 -15.55 9.73
C SER A 74 -2.12 -17.06 9.69
N HIS A 75 -1.19 -17.86 10.23
CA HIS A 75 -1.35 -19.32 10.31
C HIS A 75 -2.67 -19.72 10.98
N GLU A 76 -3.08 -18.99 12.01
CA GLU A 76 -4.34 -19.25 12.72
C GLU A 76 -5.54 -19.05 11.81
N VAL A 77 -5.65 -17.89 11.16
CA VAL A 77 -6.75 -17.60 10.23
C VAL A 77 -6.75 -18.56 9.05
N ALA A 78 -5.58 -18.86 8.48
CA ALA A 78 -5.46 -19.82 7.38
C ALA A 78 -5.94 -21.22 7.78
N SER A 79 -5.61 -21.68 8.99
CA SER A 79 -6.04 -22.97 9.54
C SER A 79 -7.56 -23.02 9.74
N GLU A 80 -8.16 -21.96 10.28
CA GLU A 80 -9.61 -21.88 10.50
C GLU A 80 -10.37 -21.81 9.16
N LEU A 81 -9.86 -21.07 8.17
CA LEU A 81 -10.44 -20.99 6.82
C LEU A 81 -10.38 -22.34 6.09
N PHE A 82 -9.25 -23.06 6.20
CA PHE A 82 -9.11 -24.41 5.64
C PHE A 82 -10.09 -25.39 6.31
N SER A 83 -10.23 -25.30 7.63
CA SER A 83 -11.16 -26.14 8.40
C SER A 83 -12.62 -25.85 8.03
N ALA A 84 -13.00 -24.56 7.94
CA ALA A 84 -14.33 -24.14 7.49
C ALA A 84 -14.66 -24.73 6.11
N LYS A 85 -13.71 -24.68 5.17
CA LYS A 85 -13.87 -25.27 3.83
C LYS A 85 -14.07 -26.78 3.89
N GLY A 86 -13.32 -27.48 4.75
CA GLY A 86 -13.48 -28.92 5.00
C GLY A 86 -14.88 -29.27 5.51
N HIS A 87 -15.43 -28.49 6.43
CA HIS A 87 -16.78 -28.70 6.95
C HIS A 87 -17.88 -28.43 5.92
N VAL A 88 -17.70 -27.45 5.03
CA VAL A 88 -18.60 -27.25 3.89
C VAL A 88 -18.56 -28.45 2.94
N ALA A 89 -17.37 -28.96 2.61
CA ALA A 89 -17.20 -30.14 1.76
C ALA A 89 -17.86 -31.40 2.38
N SER A 90 -17.69 -31.62 3.68
CA SER A 90 -18.35 -32.70 4.40
C SER A 90 -19.87 -32.53 4.41
N SER A 91 -20.36 -31.31 4.59
CA SER A 91 -21.79 -31.02 4.52
C SER A 91 -22.35 -31.32 3.13
N TRP A 92 -21.64 -30.98 2.05
CA TRP A 92 -22.02 -31.34 0.68
C TRP A 92 -22.07 -32.85 0.46
N LEU A 93 -21.10 -33.60 0.99
CA LEU A 93 -21.08 -35.06 0.92
C LEU A 93 -22.35 -35.66 1.54
N PHE A 94 -22.70 -35.24 2.77
CA PHE A 94 -23.87 -35.78 3.46
C PHE A 94 -25.19 -35.28 2.85
N MET A 95 -25.22 -34.08 2.28
CA MET A 95 -26.37 -33.59 1.50
C MET A 95 -26.59 -34.42 0.23
N ASN A 96 -25.53 -34.76 -0.50
CA ASN A 96 -25.63 -35.62 -1.67
C ASN A 96 -26.07 -37.04 -1.31
N ARG A 97 -25.61 -37.59 -0.18
CA ARG A 97 -26.11 -38.87 0.33
C ARG A 97 -27.58 -38.80 0.74
N ALA A 98 -27.99 -37.72 1.41
CA ALA A 98 -29.39 -37.49 1.75
C ALA A 98 -30.29 -37.41 0.49
N LYS A 99 -29.79 -36.74 -0.57
CA LYS A 99 -30.42 -36.69 -1.89
C LYS A 99 -30.57 -38.08 -2.51
N GLU A 100 -29.52 -38.89 -2.51
CA GLU A 100 -29.55 -40.28 -3.00
C GLU A 100 -30.57 -41.12 -2.21
N THR A 101 -30.56 -41.05 -0.89
CA THR A 101 -31.54 -41.77 -0.06
C THR A 101 -32.98 -41.34 -0.33
N LEU A 102 -33.23 -40.05 -0.58
CA LEU A 102 -34.56 -39.56 -0.97
C LEU A 102 -35.00 -40.03 -2.36
N GLN A 103 -34.06 -40.16 -3.30
CA GLN A 103 -34.33 -40.75 -4.61
C GLN A 103 -34.73 -42.21 -4.49
N ASP A 104 -34.07 -42.96 -3.60
CA ASP A 104 -34.40 -44.36 -3.34
C ASP A 104 -35.78 -44.50 -2.68
N ILE A 105 -36.10 -43.66 -1.68
CA ILE A 105 -37.43 -43.60 -1.08
C ILE A 105 -38.49 -43.30 -2.14
N ARG A 106 -38.24 -42.34 -3.03
CA ARG A 106 -39.15 -42.00 -4.14
C ARG A 106 -39.38 -43.18 -5.08
N SER A 107 -38.33 -43.94 -5.38
CA SER A 107 -38.38 -45.11 -6.24
C SER A 107 -39.24 -46.22 -5.60
N GLU A 108 -39.05 -46.49 -4.31
CA GLU A 108 -39.84 -47.46 -3.55
C GLU A 108 -41.31 -47.02 -3.40
N CYS A 109 -41.58 -45.72 -3.24
CA CYS A 109 -42.94 -45.19 -3.27
C CYS A 109 -43.59 -45.27 -4.66
N ASN A 110 -42.83 -45.09 -5.72
CA ASN A 110 -43.30 -45.32 -7.08
C ASN A 110 -43.62 -46.79 -7.35
N SER A 111 -42.83 -47.73 -6.80
CA SER A 111 -43.02 -49.16 -7.00
C SER A 111 -44.14 -49.75 -6.13
N GLY A 112 -44.52 -49.07 -5.05
CA GLY A 112 -45.52 -49.53 -4.08
C GLY A 112 -44.95 -50.50 -3.04
N SER A 113 -43.62 -50.60 -2.93
CA SER A 113 -42.90 -51.47 -1.99
C SER A 113 -42.46 -50.66 -0.77
N PHE A 114 -43.21 -50.75 0.33
CA PHE A 114 -42.95 -49.94 1.54
C PHE A 114 -41.98 -50.61 2.53
N ALA A 115 -41.52 -51.84 2.26
CA ALA A 115 -40.75 -52.64 3.21
C ALA A 115 -39.37 -52.06 3.58
N LYS A 116 -38.73 -51.31 2.66
CA LYS A 116 -37.40 -50.73 2.86
C LYS A 116 -37.41 -49.27 3.33
N ILE A 117 -38.57 -48.62 3.28
CA ILE A 117 -38.71 -47.20 3.61
C ILE A 117 -38.24 -46.90 5.06
N PRO A 118 -38.51 -47.73 6.09
CA PRO A 118 -38.00 -47.45 7.44
C PRO A 118 -36.47 -47.45 7.53
N GLN A 119 -35.78 -48.36 6.82
CA GLN A 119 -34.32 -48.37 6.78
C GLN A 119 -33.79 -47.10 6.09
N MET A 120 -34.33 -46.76 4.92
CA MET A 120 -33.94 -45.57 4.17
C MET A 120 -34.24 -44.28 4.94
N ALA A 121 -35.33 -44.22 5.71
CA ALA A 121 -35.65 -43.08 6.57
C ALA A 121 -34.61 -42.90 7.69
N ASN A 122 -34.11 -43.99 8.29
CA ASN A 122 -33.03 -43.95 9.28
C ASN A 122 -31.69 -43.52 8.67
N GLU A 123 -31.38 -43.96 7.45
CA GLU A 123 -30.19 -43.53 6.71
C GLU A 123 -30.27 -42.04 6.36
N LEU A 124 -31.43 -41.57 5.88
CA LEU A 124 -31.70 -40.15 5.62
C LEU A 124 -31.53 -39.31 6.90
N ARG A 125 -32.07 -39.76 8.02
CA ARG A 125 -31.89 -39.12 9.33
C ARG A 125 -30.41 -39.00 9.70
N ALA A 126 -29.65 -40.09 9.59
CA ALA A 126 -28.24 -40.09 9.94
C ALA A 126 -27.46 -39.09 9.07
N ASN A 127 -27.73 -39.05 7.76
CA ASN A 127 -27.13 -38.09 6.85
C ASN A 127 -27.49 -36.64 7.22
N LEU A 128 -28.76 -36.34 7.52
CA LEU A 128 -29.20 -35.00 7.91
C LEU A 128 -28.59 -34.53 9.24
N LEU A 129 -28.43 -35.43 10.22
CA LEU A 129 -27.72 -35.12 11.46
C LEU A 129 -26.24 -34.79 11.22
N SER A 130 -25.60 -35.51 10.30
CA SER A 130 -24.24 -35.19 9.86
C SER A 130 -24.17 -33.84 9.16
N VAL A 131 -25.13 -33.51 8.28
CA VAL A 131 -25.21 -32.19 7.65
C VAL A 131 -25.30 -31.08 8.70
N ALA A 132 -26.19 -31.23 9.69
CA ALA A 132 -26.35 -30.24 10.75
C ALA A 132 -25.07 -30.04 11.56
N LYS A 133 -24.43 -31.15 11.97
CA LYS A 133 -23.18 -31.12 12.71
C LYS A 133 -22.07 -30.41 11.94
N GLU A 134 -21.87 -30.77 10.67
CA GLU A 134 -20.82 -30.18 9.84
C GLU A 134 -21.14 -28.70 9.52
N THR A 135 -22.42 -28.34 9.38
CA THR A 135 -22.83 -26.93 9.19
C THR A 135 -22.56 -26.10 10.45
N ASP A 136 -22.86 -26.64 11.65
CA ASP A 136 -22.57 -25.97 12.92
C ASP A 136 -21.07 -25.73 13.09
N LEU A 137 -20.25 -26.73 12.75
CA LEU A 137 -18.79 -26.62 12.78
C LEU A 137 -18.30 -25.58 11.76
N PHE A 138 -18.88 -25.53 10.55
CA PHE A 138 -18.58 -24.46 9.60
C PHE A 138 -18.88 -23.07 10.19
N SER A 139 -20.08 -22.85 10.74
CA SER A 139 -20.48 -21.55 11.31
C SER A 139 -19.59 -21.12 12.48
N GLU A 140 -19.16 -22.08 13.31
CA GLU A 140 -18.20 -21.86 14.38
C GLU A 140 -16.86 -21.38 13.84
N LYS A 141 -16.30 -22.11 12.86
CA LYS A 141 -15.01 -21.81 12.24
C LYS A 141 -15.02 -20.49 11.48
N ALA A 142 -16.12 -20.20 10.79
CA ALA A 142 -16.32 -18.94 10.09
C ALA A 142 -16.34 -17.74 11.05
N SER A 143 -17.14 -17.83 12.11
CA SER A 143 -17.24 -16.75 13.12
C SER A 143 -15.91 -16.50 13.83
N LYS A 144 -15.18 -17.58 14.19
CA LYS A 144 -13.84 -17.47 14.75
C LYS A 144 -12.86 -16.80 13.79
N SER A 145 -12.87 -17.19 12.51
CA SER A 145 -11.99 -16.60 11.49
C SER A 145 -12.21 -15.10 11.38
N ILE A 146 -13.48 -14.63 11.37
CA ILE A 146 -13.81 -13.20 11.31
C ILE A 146 -13.24 -12.45 12.52
N LEU A 147 -13.45 -12.97 13.73
CA LEU A 147 -12.98 -12.32 14.95
C LEU A 147 -11.45 -12.20 15.00
N VAL A 148 -10.75 -13.29 14.68
CA VAL A 148 -9.28 -13.29 14.67
C VAL A 148 -8.76 -12.36 13.58
N GLU A 149 -9.36 -12.37 12.39
CA GLU A 149 -8.91 -11.53 11.28
C GLU A 149 -9.12 -10.04 11.55
N VAL A 150 -10.25 -9.65 12.16
CA VAL A 150 -10.47 -8.25 12.58
C VAL A 150 -9.39 -7.79 13.55
N ALA A 151 -9.05 -8.62 14.55
CA ALA A 151 -8.00 -8.29 15.51
C ALA A 151 -6.61 -8.20 14.84
N VAL A 152 -6.35 -9.05 13.85
CA VAL A 152 -5.11 -9.01 13.05
C VAL A 152 -5.04 -7.73 12.22
N LEU A 153 -6.11 -7.35 11.51
CA LEU A 153 -6.17 -6.13 10.70
C LEU A 153 -6.07 -4.87 11.57
N GLU A 154 -6.71 -4.85 12.73
CA GLU A 154 -6.58 -3.76 13.70
C GLU A 154 -5.15 -3.67 14.23
N GLY A 155 -4.55 -4.80 14.63
CA GLY A 155 -3.14 -4.86 15.04
C GLY A 155 -2.14 -4.54 13.93
N GLN A 156 -2.57 -4.57 12.66
CA GLN A 156 -1.80 -4.16 11.49
C GLN A 156 -2.00 -2.67 11.13
N ASP A 157 -2.72 -1.92 11.95
CA ASP A 157 -3.00 -0.49 11.79
C ASP A 157 -3.66 -0.14 10.43
N ILE A 158 -4.51 -1.04 9.90
CA ILE A 158 -5.20 -0.82 8.61
C ILE A 158 -6.12 0.42 8.65
N ASN A 159 -6.54 0.85 9.84
CA ASN A 159 -7.27 2.09 10.05
C ASN A 159 -6.51 3.38 9.63
N LEU A 160 -5.19 3.31 9.44
CA LEU A 160 -4.38 4.42 8.93
C LEU A 160 -4.49 4.60 7.41
N VAL A 161 -4.96 3.58 6.68
CA VAL A 161 -5.03 3.57 5.21
C VAL A 161 -6.47 3.56 4.69
N ARG A 162 -7.26 4.56 5.10
CA ARG A 162 -8.70 4.64 4.81
C ARG A 162 -9.06 4.74 3.33
N ASN A 163 -8.09 5.07 2.48
CA ASN A 163 -8.25 5.17 1.02
C ASN A 163 -7.98 3.85 0.29
N GLN A 164 -7.63 2.78 1.00
CA GLN A 164 -7.28 1.49 0.41
C GLN A 164 -8.45 0.50 0.51
N PRO A 165 -8.69 -0.36 -0.51
CA PRO A 165 -9.78 -1.35 -0.48
C PRO A 165 -9.73 -2.31 0.72
N LEU A 166 -8.53 -2.59 1.25
CA LEU A 166 -8.36 -3.42 2.44
C LEU A 166 -9.05 -2.83 3.69
N PHE A 167 -9.19 -1.50 3.75
CA PHE A 167 -9.95 -0.85 4.82
C PHE A 167 -11.46 -1.10 4.69
N ASP A 168 -11.98 -1.21 3.47
CA ASP A 168 -13.39 -1.56 3.23
C ASP A 168 -13.67 -3.01 3.68
N ASP A 169 -12.73 -3.94 3.44
CA ASP A 169 -12.83 -5.31 3.94
C ASP A 169 -12.81 -5.36 5.48
N PHE A 170 -11.94 -4.56 6.11
CA PHE A 170 -11.90 -4.41 7.56
C PHE A 170 -13.24 -3.88 8.11
N ILE A 171 -13.86 -2.91 7.43
CA ILE A 171 -15.20 -2.44 7.78
C ILE A 171 -16.23 -3.55 7.61
N LEU A 172 -16.19 -4.30 6.51
CA LEU A 172 -17.13 -5.39 6.24
C LEU A 172 -17.03 -6.50 7.28
N LEU A 173 -15.82 -6.90 7.67
CA LEU A 173 -15.59 -7.87 8.75
C LEU A 173 -16.14 -7.36 10.09
N ASN A 174 -15.92 -6.08 10.42
CA ASN A 174 -16.53 -5.45 11.59
C ASN A 174 -18.06 -5.37 11.51
N GLN A 175 -18.61 -5.14 10.32
CA GLN A 175 -20.06 -5.11 10.13
C GLN A 175 -20.68 -6.48 10.38
N ASN A 176 -20.00 -7.58 10.03
CA ASN A 176 -20.43 -8.93 10.40
C ASN A 176 -20.52 -9.11 11.92
N ILE A 177 -19.53 -8.60 12.68
CA ILE A 177 -19.56 -8.60 14.16
C ILE A 177 -20.80 -7.85 14.67
N ILE A 178 -21.07 -6.66 14.13
CA ILE A 178 -22.21 -5.83 14.51
C ILE A 178 -23.53 -6.51 14.17
N ASP A 179 -23.63 -7.13 12.99
CA ASP A 179 -24.84 -7.79 12.52
C ASP A 179 -25.17 -9.02 13.38
N PHE A 180 -24.17 -9.81 13.79
CA PHE A 180 -24.36 -10.88 14.77
C PHE A 180 -24.82 -10.35 16.13
N SER A 181 -24.14 -9.36 16.70
CA SER A 181 -24.50 -8.76 18.01
C SER A 181 -25.92 -8.19 18.04
N ARG A 182 -26.36 -7.61 16.92
CA ARG A 182 -27.70 -7.01 16.80
C ARG A 182 -28.78 -7.96 16.29
N GLY A 183 -28.44 -9.18 15.90
CA GLY A 183 -29.36 -10.11 15.24
C GLY A 183 -29.93 -9.57 13.92
N ASN A 184 -29.16 -8.73 13.21
CA ASN A 184 -29.57 -8.11 11.97
C ASN A 184 -29.51 -9.12 10.81
N SER A 185 -30.66 -9.47 10.25
CA SER A 185 -30.76 -10.42 9.11
C SER A 185 -31.07 -9.74 7.77
N SER A 186 -30.99 -8.40 7.73
CA SER A 186 -31.44 -7.60 6.58
C SER A 186 -30.33 -7.09 5.66
N SER A 187 -29.07 -7.06 6.13
CA SER A 187 -27.92 -6.70 5.30
C SER A 187 -27.49 -7.86 4.38
N GLU A 188 -26.47 -7.60 3.56
CA GLU A 188 -25.86 -8.56 2.62
C GLU A 188 -24.58 -9.21 3.19
N THR A 189 -24.32 -9.06 4.48
CA THR A 189 -23.15 -9.66 5.14
C THR A 189 -23.34 -11.17 5.36
N TYR A 190 -22.25 -11.91 5.51
CA TYR A 190 -22.30 -13.33 5.92
C TYR A 190 -23.18 -13.53 7.15
N ALA A 191 -22.99 -12.70 8.18
CA ALA A 191 -23.75 -12.75 9.42
C ALA A 191 -25.26 -12.61 9.17
N ALA A 192 -25.66 -11.63 8.36
CA ALA A 192 -27.07 -11.41 8.09
C ALA A 192 -27.71 -12.49 7.23
N VAL A 193 -26.97 -13.05 6.27
CA VAL A 193 -27.42 -14.21 5.48
C VAL A 193 -27.57 -15.43 6.39
N SER A 194 -26.58 -15.72 7.24
CA SER A 194 -26.66 -16.83 8.22
C SER A 194 -27.88 -16.67 9.13
N LEU A 195 -28.04 -15.51 9.76
CA LEU A 195 -29.18 -15.21 10.64
C LEU A 195 -30.53 -15.28 9.92
N ARG A 196 -30.58 -14.95 8.62
CA ARG A 196 -31.80 -15.06 7.80
C ARG A 196 -32.19 -16.52 7.58
N GLU A 197 -31.23 -17.37 7.20
CA GLU A 197 -31.48 -18.79 6.99
C GLU A 197 -31.75 -19.51 8.32
N GLU A 198 -31.08 -19.12 9.41
CA GLU A 198 -31.38 -19.59 10.76
C GLU A 198 -32.81 -19.22 11.20
N LYS A 199 -33.30 -18.02 10.88
CA LYS A 199 -34.70 -17.63 11.14
C LYS A 199 -35.68 -18.51 10.35
N LYS A 200 -35.34 -18.91 9.12
CA LYS A 200 -36.16 -19.87 8.36
C LYS A 200 -36.16 -21.25 9.04
N LEU A 201 -35.01 -21.74 9.47
CA LEU A 201 -34.88 -23.03 10.17
C LEU A 201 -35.61 -23.02 11.52
N ASN A 202 -35.55 -21.92 12.27
CA ASN A 202 -36.35 -21.71 13.48
C ASN A 202 -37.86 -21.75 13.18
N GLY A 203 -38.30 -21.06 12.13
CA GLY A 203 -39.71 -21.12 11.70
C GLY A 203 -40.15 -22.54 11.33
N ILE A 204 -39.26 -23.33 10.71
CA ILE A 204 -39.50 -24.75 10.43
C ILE A 204 -39.59 -25.56 11.73
N ALA A 205 -38.67 -25.35 12.68
CA ALA A 205 -38.68 -26.03 13.98
C ALA A 205 -39.95 -25.72 14.78
N GLU A 206 -40.37 -24.46 14.82
CA GLU A 206 -41.61 -24.01 15.48
C GLU A 206 -42.86 -24.65 14.85
N LYS A 207 -42.93 -24.74 13.51
CA LYS A 207 -44.02 -25.46 12.80
C LYS A 207 -44.11 -26.94 13.22
N LEU A 208 -42.97 -27.55 13.59
CA LEU A 208 -42.92 -28.93 14.06
C LEU A 208 -43.32 -29.09 15.53
N GLY A 209 -43.61 -28.00 16.26
CA GLY A 209 -43.87 -28.07 17.70
C GLY A 209 -42.64 -28.46 18.52
N MET A 210 -41.45 -28.41 17.91
CA MET A 210 -40.20 -28.27 18.64
C MET A 210 -40.20 -26.82 19.11
N GLY A 211 -40.05 -26.53 20.40
CA GLY A 211 -40.01 -25.14 20.87
C GLY A 211 -38.91 -24.31 20.17
N LYS A 212 -38.69 -23.06 20.59
CA LYS A 212 -37.42 -22.38 20.25
C LYS A 212 -36.27 -23.19 20.87
N VAL A 213 -35.70 -24.09 20.06
CA VAL A 213 -34.78 -25.15 20.51
C VAL A 213 -33.34 -24.88 20.07
N ILE A 214 -33.09 -23.85 19.25
CA ILE A 214 -31.73 -23.42 18.94
C ILE A 214 -31.11 -22.79 20.21
N PRO A 215 -30.15 -23.46 20.87
CA PRO A 215 -29.38 -22.87 21.94
C PRO A 215 -28.38 -21.92 21.28
N GLU A 216 -28.48 -20.63 21.57
CA GLU A 216 -27.45 -19.68 21.19
C GLU A 216 -26.19 -19.98 22.04
N LYS A 217 -25.14 -20.48 21.40
CA LYS A 217 -23.82 -20.54 22.01
C LYS A 217 -23.06 -19.28 21.62
N SER A 218 -22.38 -18.67 22.59
CA SER A 218 -21.45 -17.60 22.31
C SER A 218 -20.18 -18.16 21.68
N VAL A 219 -19.67 -17.54 20.62
CA VAL A 219 -18.30 -17.81 20.12
C VAL A 219 -17.28 -17.66 21.25
N PHE A 220 -17.49 -16.73 22.19
CA PHE A 220 -16.60 -16.50 23.33
C PHE A 220 -16.63 -17.65 24.34
N SER A 221 -17.76 -18.33 24.50
CA SER A 221 -17.84 -19.53 25.36
C SER A 221 -17.01 -20.69 24.83
N LEU A 222 -16.71 -20.70 23.52
CA LEU A 222 -15.84 -21.69 22.86
C LEU A 222 -14.37 -21.24 22.81
N LEU A 223 -14.11 -19.93 22.86
CA LEU A 223 -12.77 -19.34 22.81
C LEU A 223 -12.12 -19.12 24.19
N ALA A 224 -12.90 -19.07 25.27
CA ALA A 224 -12.44 -18.82 26.64
C ALA A 224 -11.41 -19.85 27.15
N GLU A 225 -11.21 -20.97 26.45
CA GLU A 225 -10.27 -22.01 26.87
C GLU A 225 -8.82 -21.83 26.38
N ASN A 226 -8.47 -20.92 25.43
CA ASN A 226 -7.12 -21.02 24.84
C ASN A 226 -6.34 -19.78 24.36
N ASP A 227 -6.86 -18.54 24.32
CA ASP A 227 -6.01 -17.43 23.81
C ASP A 227 -6.11 -16.06 24.49
N SER A 228 -5.00 -15.66 25.10
CA SER A 228 -4.76 -14.34 25.73
C SER A 228 -4.84 -13.17 24.75
N ARG A 229 -4.72 -13.40 23.43
CA ARG A 229 -4.85 -12.35 22.41
C ARG A 229 -6.30 -11.92 22.18
N ILE A 230 -7.24 -12.86 22.28
CA ILE A 230 -8.68 -12.60 22.18
C ILE A 230 -9.18 -11.86 23.42
N ALA A 231 -8.55 -12.08 24.58
CA ALA A 231 -8.82 -11.33 25.80
C ALA A 231 -8.53 -9.82 25.69
N LYS A 232 -7.74 -9.36 24.70
CA LYS A 232 -7.54 -7.92 24.43
C LYS A 232 -8.68 -7.28 23.63
N LEU A 233 -9.57 -8.07 23.01
CA LEU A 233 -10.83 -7.60 22.43
C LEU A 233 -11.91 -7.39 23.52
N SER A 234 -11.49 -7.08 24.76
CA SER A 234 -12.25 -7.05 26.02
C SER A 234 -13.50 -6.16 26.07
N GLY A 235 -13.84 -5.49 24.97
CA GLY A 235 -15.12 -4.79 24.79
C GLY A 235 -16.27 -5.66 24.28
N LEU A 236 -16.00 -6.83 23.68
CA LEU A 236 -17.04 -7.73 23.17
C LEU A 236 -17.59 -8.61 24.31
N LYS A 237 -18.87 -8.47 24.61
CA LYS A 237 -19.57 -9.25 25.64
C LYS A 237 -19.93 -10.63 25.10
N GLU A 238 -20.07 -11.59 26.00
CA GLU A 238 -20.47 -12.98 25.68
C GLU A 238 -21.77 -13.08 24.85
N LYS A 239 -22.62 -12.05 24.85
CA LYS A 239 -23.87 -12.00 24.06
C LYS A 239 -23.70 -11.50 22.62
N ASP A 240 -22.52 -11.05 22.22
CA ASP A 240 -22.33 -10.34 20.95
C ASP A 240 -22.14 -11.26 19.72
N PHE A 241 -22.05 -12.58 19.94
CA PHE A 241 -21.89 -13.56 18.88
C PHE A 241 -22.73 -14.83 19.13
N PRO A 242 -24.06 -14.76 18.94
CA PRO A 242 -24.88 -15.96 19.00
C PRO A 242 -24.59 -16.83 17.77
N ILE A 243 -23.99 -18.01 17.98
CA ILE A 243 -24.05 -19.10 17.00
C ILE A 243 -25.29 -19.92 17.30
N SER A 244 -26.19 -19.96 16.33
CA SER A 244 -27.30 -20.89 16.32
C SER A 244 -26.80 -22.30 15.98
N LEU A 245 -26.94 -23.24 16.92
CA LEU A 245 -26.72 -24.64 16.61
C LEU A 245 -27.93 -25.22 15.87
N LEU A 246 -27.72 -25.78 14.69
CA LEU A 246 -28.71 -26.50 13.88
C LEU A 246 -28.92 -27.93 14.38
N LEU A 247 -27.91 -28.54 15.01
CA LEU A 247 -27.98 -29.91 15.52
C LEU A 247 -29.22 -30.16 16.43
N PRO A 248 -29.66 -29.24 17.30
CA PRO A 248 -30.88 -29.37 18.09
C PRO A 248 -32.17 -29.41 17.25
N VAL A 249 -32.26 -28.63 16.17
CA VAL A 249 -33.39 -28.68 15.21
C VAL A 249 -33.44 -30.04 14.53
N PHE A 250 -32.29 -30.49 14.02
CA PHE A 250 -32.22 -31.78 13.33
C PHE A 250 -32.39 -32.96 14.29
N SER A 251 -31.91 -32.89 15.53
CA SER A 251 -32.11 -33.93 16.54
C SER A 251 -33.56 -34.02 17.01
N GLY A 252 -34.27 -32.90 17.16
CA GLY A 252 -35.71 -32.86 17.37
C GLY A 252 -36.46 -33.46 16.19
N ALA A 253 -36.07 -33.10 14.95
CA ALA A 253 -36.62 -33.73 13.73
C ALA A 253 -36.30 -35.22 13.68
N SER A 254 -35.13 -35.61 14.19
CA SER A 254 -34.67 -36.99 14.28
C SER A 254 -35.51 -37.81 15.27
N GLN A 255 -35.91 -37.20 16.40
CA GLN A 255 -36.81 -37.83 17.37
C GLN A 255 -38.23 -37.95 16.82
N MET A 256 -38.65 -37.02 15.95
CA MET A 256 -39.86 -37.21 15.15
C MET A 256 -39.68 -38.37 14.16
N LEU A 257 -38.53 -38.51 13.50
CA LEU A 257 -38.21 -39.64 12.62
C LEU A 257 -38.21 -41.00 13.34
N ASP A 258 -37.89 -41.05 14.64
CA ASP A 258 -38.00 -42.27 15.46
C ASP A 258 -39.45 -42.76 15.64
N SER A 259 -40.45 -41.88 15.50
CA SER A 259 -41.86 -42.22 15.67
C SER A 259 -42.54 -42.82 14.42
N PHE A 260 -41.77 -43.09 13.35
CA PHE A 260 -42.21 -43.55 12.02
C PHE A 260 -42.62 -45.04 11.94
N ILE A 261 -43.19 -45.62 13.00
CA ILE A 261 -43.59 -47.04 12.99
C ILE A 261 -44.88 -47.28 12.15
N GLY A 262 -45.64 -46.23 11.80
CA GLY A 262 -46.82 -46.30 10.92
C GLY A 262 -46.75 -45.39 9.69
N ILE A 263 -47.18 -45.90 8.52
CA ILE A 263 -47.20 -45.16 7.23
C ILE A 263 -48.05 -43.89 7.30
N SER A 264 -49.19 -43.92 8.02
CA SER A 264 -50.11 -42.78 8.20
C SER A 264 -49.49 -41.62 8.98
N ASP A 265 -48.79 -41.90 10.08
CA ASP A 265 -48.20 -40.89 10.96
C ASP A 265 -46.93 -40.26 10.34
N SER A 266 -46.19 -41.08 9.59
CA SER A 266 -45.00 -40.68 8.83
C SER A 266 -45.30 -39.64 7.76
N VAL A 267 -46.41 -39.86 7.05
CA VAL A 267 -46.85 -39.02 5.94
C VAL A 267 -47.48 -37.70 6.45
N GLY A 268 -48.28 -37.75 7.52
CA GLY A 268 -48.88 -36.55 8.12
C GLY A 268 -47.86 -35.57 8.73
N LEU A 269 -46.67 -36.04 9.08
CA LEU A 269 -45.60 -35.25 9.69
C LEU A 269 -44.63 -34.67 8.64
N LEU A 270 -44.29 -35.44 7.60
CA LEU A 270 -43.62 -34.92 6.39
C LEU A 270 -44.44 -33.82 5.68
N LYS A 271 -45.78 -33.87 5.78
CA LYS A 271 -46.68 -32.81 5.29
C LYS A 271 -46.56 -31.49 6.05
N ARG A 272 -46.08 -31.52 7.30
CA ARG A 272 -45.89 -30.33 8.14
C ARG A 272 -44.59 -29.60 7.83
N VAL A 273 -43.59 -30.32 7.31
CA VAL A 273 -42.30 -29.74 6.90
C VAL A 273 -41.85 -30.38 5.57
N PRO A 274 -42.07 -29.68 4.46
CA PRO A 274 -41.57 -30.11 3.16
C PRO A 274 -40.04 -30.25 3.24
N PRO A 275 -39.46 -31.41 2.89
CA PRO A 275 -38.01 -31.58 2.87
C PRO A 275 -37.31 -30.52 2.03
N SER A 276 -37.97 -30.05 0.96
CA SER A 276 -37.51 -28.93 0.13
C SER A 276 -37.23 -27.65 0.92
N GLU A 277 -38.04 -27.28 1.92
CA GLU A 277 -37.81 -26.07 2.74
C GLU A 277 -36.55 -26.21 3.60
N VAL A 278 -36.32 -27.41 4.15
CA VAL A 278 -35.12 -27.71 4.97
C VAL A 278 -33.87 -27.73 4.10
N PHE A 279 -33.92 -28.42 2.96
CA PHE A 279 -32.78 -28.48 2.05
C PHE A 279 -32.46 -27.12 1.42
N GLU A 280 -33.46 -26.30 1.12
CA GLU A 280 -33.27 -24.94 0.63
C GLU A 280 -32.62 -24.06 1.69
N ALA A 281 -33.08 -24.09 2.94
CA ALA A 281 -32.49 -23.31 4.02
C ALA A 281 -31.05 -23.75 4.33
N VAL A 282 -30.77 -25.06 4.36
CA VAL A 282 -29.40 -25.57 4.50
C VAL A 282 -28.54 -25.16 3.30
N SER A 283 -29.05 -25.27 2.07
CA SER A 283 -28.35 -24.80 0.87
C SER A 283 -28.07 -23.29 0.92
N GLY A 284 -28.96 -22.51 1.53
CA GLY A 284 -28.74 -21.09 1.81
C GLY A 284 -27.58 -20.82 2.78
N ILE A 285 -27.17 -21.79 3.60
CA ILE A 285 -26.01 -21.66 4.50
C ILE A 285 -24.74 -22.17 3.82
N ILE A 286 -24.73 -23.43 3.36
CA ILE A 286 -23.52 -24.11 2.88
C ILE A 286 -23.36 -24.13 1.35
N GLY A 287 -24.33 -23.61 0.60
CA GLY A 287 -24.33 -23.66 -0.87
C GLY A 287 -23.12 -23.00 -1.51
N LYS A 288 -22.89 -23.26 -2.79
CA LYS A 288 -21.78 -22.66 -3.54
C LYS A 288 -21.99 -21.16 -3.80
N GLU A 289 -23.21 -20.78 -4.16
CA GLU A 289 -23.57 -19.43 -4.62
C GLU A 289 -24.82 -18.96 -3.86
N SER A 290 -24.94 -17.64 -3.66
CA SER A 290 -26.05 -17.00 -2.93
C SER A 290 -26.31 -17.63 -1.55
N SER A 291 -25.23 -17.98 -0.85
CA SER A 291 -25.26 -18.65 0.44
C SER A 291 -24.36 -17.92 1.45
N ALA A 292 -24.54 -18.21 2.74
CA ALA A 292 -23.66 -17.71 3.78
C ALA A 292 -22.19 -18.13 3.54
N ALA A 293 -21.92 -19.38 3.18
CA ALA A 293 -20.58 -19.85 2.81
C ALA A 293 -20.00 -19.09 1.61
N GLY A 294 -20.83 -18.81 0.60
CA GLY A 294 -20.44 -18.00 -0.56
C GLY A 294 -19.98 -16.59 -0.15
N GLU A 295 -20.78 -15.88 0.65
CA GLU A 295 -20.43 -14.54 1.15
C GLU A 295 -19.19 -14.57 2.04
N PHE A 296 -19.09 -15.56 2.93
CA PHE A 296 -17.94 -15.73 3.82
C PHE A 296 -16.63 -15.90 3.05
N PHE A 297 -16.57 -16.85 2.11
CA PHE A 297 -15.34 -17.08 1.35
C PHE A 297 -15.06 -15.97 0.33
N ALA A 298 -16.09 -15.29 -0.19
CA ALA A 298 -15.91 -14.12 -1.05
C ALA A 298 -15.23 -12.96 -0.30
N MET A 299 -15.67 -12.69 0.94
CA MET A 299 -15.08 -11.68 1.81
C MET A 299 -13.58 -11.95 2.06
N PHE A 300 -13.22 -13.16 2.50
CA PHE A 300 -11.81 -13.51 2.72
C PHE A 300 -10.99 -13.55 1.41
N ARG A 301 -11.60 -13.87 0.27
CA ARG A 301 -10.92 -13.78 -1.02
C ARG A 301 -10.59 -12.33 -1.38
N ASN A 302 -11.49 -11.40 -1.12
CA ASN A 302 -11.26 -9.98 -1.36
C ASN A 302 -10.17 -9.44 -0.44
N ASP A 303 -10.24 -9.73 0.86
CA ASP A 303 -9.21 -9.37 1.84
C ASP A 303 -7.81 -9.86 1.41
N SER A 304 -7.69 -11.16 1.08
CA SER A 304 -6.45 -11.73 0.56
C SER A 304 -5.92 -10.99 -0.68
N GLY A 305 -6.80 -10.68 -1.63
CA GLY A 305 -6.46 -9.93 -2.84
C GLY A 305 -6.02 -8.50 -2.55
N HIS A 306 -6.72 -7.80 -1.67
CA HIS A 306 -6.42 -6.41 -1.30
C HIS A 306 -5.17 -6.28 -0.42
N ARG A 307 -4.84 -7.28 0.39
CA ARG A 307 -3.54 -7.37 1.10
C ARG A 307 -2.37 -7.45 0.12
N LEU A 308 -2.49 -8.30 -0.90
CA LEU A 308 -1.48 -8.41 -1.95
C LEU A 308 -1.39 -7.11 -2.77
N GLY A 309 -2.54 -6.52 -3.11
CA GLY A 309 -2.63 -5.25 -3.81
C GLY A 309 -2.03 -4.07 -3.02
N LEU A 310 -2.19 -4.04 -1.69
CA LEU A 310 -1.59 -3.01 -0.84
C LEU A 310 -0.06 -3.04 -0.89
N ALA A 311 0.53 -4.24 -0.79
CA ALA A 311 1.98 -4.41 -0.88
C ALA A 311 2.53 -3.97 -2.25
N GLU A 312 1.80 -4.24 -3.34
CA GLU A 312 2.15 -3.77 -4.68
C GLU A 312 2.00 -2.25 -4.81
N SER A 313 0.87 -1.69 -4.34
CA SER A 313 0.62 -0.24 -4.33
C SER A 313 1.69 0.52 -3.57
N ASN A 314 2.16 0.01 -2.44
CA ASN A 314 3.24 0.62 -1.66
C ASN A 314 4.56 0.68 -2.45
N ARG A 315 4.89 -0.39 -3.18
CA ARG A 315 6.10 -0.42 -4.01
C ARG A 315 6.02 0.57 -5.17
N GLU A 316 4.87 0.63 -5.85
CA GLU A 316 4.67 1.56 -6.96
C GLU A 316 4.64 3.02 -6.48
N GLU A 317 4.04 3.33 -5.33
CA GLU A 317 4.03 4.69 -4.79
C GLU A 317 5.43 5.12 -4.32
N ALA A 318 6.18 4.25 -3.66
CA ALA A 318 7.56 4.53 -3.28
C ALA A 318 8.46 4.76 -4.51
N LYS A 319 8.26 3.97 -5.57
CA LYS A 319 8.95 4.15 -6.86
C LYS A 319 8.57 5.46 -7.54
N ARG A 320 7.28 5.80 -7.60
CA ARG A 320 6.77 7.08 -8.12
C ARG A 320 7.44 8.25 -7.39
N ALA A 321 7.44 8.23 -6.05
CA ALA A 321 8.04 9.29 -5.24
C ALA A 321 9.54 9.46 -5.54
N ARG A 322 10.29 8.36 -5.69
CA ARG A 322 11.72 8.42 -6.09
C ARG A 322 11.94 8.99 -7.48
N THR A 323 11.16 8.54 -8.46
CA THR A 323 11.24 9.06 -9.83
C THR A 323 10.93 10.56 -9.86
N LEU A 324 9.92 11.00 -9.09
CA LEU A 324 9.59 12.40 -8.94
C LEU A 324 10.77 13.17 -8.33
N LEU A 325 11.31 12.71 -7.18
CA LEU A 325 12.46 13.35 -6.53
C LEU A 325 13.69 13.48 -7.46
N ALA A 326 14.00 12.44 -8.23
CA ALA A 326 15.09 12.48 -9.21
C ALA A 326 14.84 13.55 -10.28
N SER A 327 13.63 13.63 -10.83
CA SER A 327 13.25 14.65 -11.81
C SER A 327 13.29 16.07 -11.24
N LEU A 328 12.88 16.23 -9.97
CA LEU A 328 12.94 17.50 -9.27
C LEU A 328 14.38 17.93 -8.99
N GLY A 329 15.28 16.98 -8.74
CA GLY A 329 16.70 17.26 -8.53
C GLY A 329 17.35 17.96 -9.73
N GLU A 330 17.09 17.46 -10.94
CA GLU A 330 17.59 18.08 -12.18
C GLU A 330 16.98 19.46 -12.42
N ARG A 331 15.67 19.61 -12.19
CA ARG A 331 14.96 20.89 -12.33
C ARG A 331 15.43 21.93 -11.32
N ALA A 332 15.59 21.54 -10.06
CA ALA A 332 16.08 22.43 -9.02
C ALA A 332 17.52 22.88 -9.32
N LYS A 333 18.37 21.96 -9.82
CA LYS A 333 19.73 22.28 -10.26
C LYS A 333 19.73 23.31 -11.39
N ASP A 334 18.89 23.13 -12.41
CA ASP A 334 18.72 24.11 -13.50
C ASP A 334 18.28 25.49 -12.96
N VAL A 335 17.34 25.54 -12.02
CA VAL A 335 16.95 26.78 -11.33
C VAL A 335 18.14 27.39 -10.60
N SER A 336 18.95 26.59 -9.90
CA SER A 336 20.13 27.08 -9.16
C SER A 336 21.22 27.61 -10.08
N GLU A 337 21.49 26.94 -11.20
CA GLU A 337 22.50 27.36 -12.17
C GLU A 337 22.07 28.65 -12.86
N LYS A 338 20.81 28.73 -13.30
CA LYS A 338 20.27 29.94 -13.96
C LYS A 338 20.09 31.11 -13.01
N SER A 339 19.78 30.88 -11.73
CA SER A 339 19.65 31.93 -10.71
C SER A 339 20.98 32.41 -10.13
N GLY A 340 22.12 31.84 -10.55
CA GLY A 340 23.46 32.10 -10.03
C GLY A 340 23.94 33.55 -10.20
N GLY A 341 23.40 34.48 -9.41
CA GLY A 341 23.80 35.88 -9.33
C GLY A 341 23.23 36.54 -8.07
N ALA A 342 24.09 37.16 -7.26
CA ALA A 342 23.72 37.82 -6.01
C ALA A 342 23.36 39.31 -6.20
N GLY A 343 23.00 39.75 -7.40
CA GLY A 343 22.84 41.15 -7.74
C GLY A 343 21.40 41.68 -7.63
N ARG A 344 21.14 42.69 -8.47
CA ARG A 344 19.94 43.55 -8.49
C ARG A 344 18.62 42.79 -8.68
N PHE A 345 18.67 41.56 -9.20
CA PHE A 345 17.51 40.68 -9.42
C PHE A 345 17.42 39.52 -8.42
N SER A 346 18.28 39.46 -7.39
CA SER A 346 18.08 38.53 -6.26
C SER A 346 16.74 38.73 -5.53
N ALA A 347 16.02 39.81 -5.86
CA ALA A 347 14.62 40.07 -5.48
C ALA A 347 13.56 39.27 -6.28
N ALA A 348 13.91 38.38 -7.20
CA ALA A 348 12.95 37.44 -7.83
C ALA A 348 12.22 36.54 -6.80
N GLY A 349 12.59 36.63 -5.52
CA GLY A 349 11.92 35.94 -4.42
C GLY A 349 12.25 34.46 -4.36
N ILE A 350 13.33 34.03 -5.04
CA ILE A 350 13.94 32.71 -4.89
C ILE A 350 14.98 32.83 -3.78
N PRO A 351 14.80 32.13 -2.64
CA PRO A 351 15.74 32.24 -1.52
C PRO A 351 17.12 31.71 -1.89
N ARG A 352 18.19 32.37 -1.40
CA ARG A 352 19.58 31.97 -1.68
C ARG A 352 19.92 30.55 -1.22
N ASP A 353 19.19 30.04 -0.23
CA ASP A 353 19.34 28.69 0.31
C ASP A 353 18.38 27.67 -0.32
N PHE A 354 17.69 28.02 -1.42
CA PHE A 354 16.74 27.15 -2.10
C PHE A 354 17.32 25.76 -2.37
N ILE A 355 18.50 25.66 -2.99
CA ILE A 355 19.07 24.35 -3.34
C ILE A 355 19.49 23.54 -2.13
N ARG A 356 19.96 24.21 -1.07
CA ARG A 356 20.30 23.55 0.19
C ARG A 356 19.05 22.96 0.83
N ARG A 357 17.97 23.74 0.94
CA ARG A 357 16.68 23.29 1.50
C ARG A 357 16.03 22.21 0.65
N PHE A 358 16.12 22.33 -0.67
CA PHE A 358 15.69 21.29 -1.60
C PHE A 358 16.42 19.97 -1.32
N ASN A 359 17.75 19.98 -1.28
CA ASN A 359 18.55 18.78 -1.02
C ASN A 359 18.29 18.19 0.38
N GLU A 360 18.15 19.04 1.40
CA GLU A 360 17.80 18.61 2.77
C GLU A 360 16.42 17.91 2.80
N ASN A 361 15.40 18.50 2.16
CA ASN A 361 14.06 17.92 2.08
C ASN A 361 14.06 16.63 1.23
N ALA A 362 14.68 16.63 0.05
CA ALA A 362 14.77 15.45 -0.80
C ALA A 362 15.47 14.28 -0.09
N SER A 363 16.58 14.55 0.61
CA SER A 363 17.29 13.53 1.40
C SER A 363 16.44 12.99 2.55
N ARG A 364 15.68 13.87 3.22
CA ARG A 364 14.74 13.46 4.28
C ARG A 364 13.65 12.54 3.73
N ILE A 365 13.07 12.88 2.59
CA ILE A 365 12.01 12.08 1.95
C ILE A 365 12.57 10.73 1.52
N GLU A 366 13.75 10.71 0.90
CA GLU A 366 14.39 9.46 0.48
C GLU A 366 14.75 8.55 1.67
N ALA A 367 15.24 9.13 2.77
CA ALA A 367 15.48 8.39 4.01
C ALA A 367 14.18 7.82 4.60
N GLY A 368 13.09 8.59 4.58
CA GLY A 368 11.77 8.14 5.01
C GLY A 368 11.25 6.97 4.18
N LEU A 369 11.36 7.04 2.84
CA LEU A 369 10.98 5.95 1.94
C LEU A 369 11.80 4.69 2.18
N ARG A 370 13.13 4.81 2.29
CA ARG A 370 14.00 3.67 2.59
C ARG A 370 13.67 3.05 3.95
N SER A 371 13.43 3.88 4.97
CA SER A 371 13.06 3.40 6.30
C SER A 371 11.73 2.66 6.30
N ALA A 372 10.74 3.12 5.53
CA ALA A 372 9.44 2.44 5.42
C ALA A 372 9.57 1.09 4.70
N GLU A 373 10.34 1.02 3.60
CA GLU A 373 10.60 -0.23 2.88
C GLU A 373 11.42 -1.23 3.69
N GLU A 374 12.43 -0.75 4.42
CA GLU A 374 13.20 -1.59 5.33
C GLU A 374 12.31 -2.15 6.44
N ALA A 375 11.40 -1.32 6.98
CA ALA A 375 10.45 -1.76 7.98
C ALA A 375 9.44 -2.79 7.45
N ASP A 376 9.02 -2.66 6.18
CA ASP A 376 8.18 -3.65 5.48
C ASP A 376 8.94 -4.97 5.27
N PHE A 377 10.16 -4.87 4.74
CA PHE A 377 11.02 -6.03 4.47
C PHE A 377 11.34 -6.82 5.74
N LEU A 378 11.69 -6.12 6.83
CA LEU A 378 11.99 -6.71 8.13
C LEU A 378 10.72 -7.10 8.90
N LYS A 379 9.52 -6.73 8.41
CA LYS A 379 8.24 -6.83 9.14
C LYS A 379 8.32 -6.20 10.54
N SER A 380 9.11 -5.14 10.69
CA SER A 380 9.34 -4.44 11.96
C SER A 380 8.32 -3.33 12.22
N SER A 381 7.56 -2.95 11.18
CA SER A 381 6.39 -2.09 11.28
C SER A 381 5.17 -2.79 10.70
N THR A 382 3.99 -2.29 11.05
CA THR A 382 2.73 -2.83 10.56
C THR A 382 2.46 -2.37 9.12
N PRO A 383 1.78 -3.18 8.28
CA PRO A 383 1.47 -2.81 6.90
C PRO A 383 0.76 -1.46 6.77
N GLY A 384 -0.19 -1.15 7.67
CA GLY A 384 -0.89 0.13 7.66
C GLY A 384 0.05 1.32 7.94
N LYS A 385 0.97 1.19 8.91
CA LYS A 385 1.98 2.23 9.20
C LYS A 385 2.97 2.41 8.05
N VAL A 386 3.45 1.32 7.46
CA VAL A 386 4.34 1.35 6.28
C VAL A 386 3.67 2.10 5.14
N SER A 387 2.44 1.70 4.80
CA SER A 387 1.66 2.29 3.70
C SER A 387 1.40 3.78 3.94
N TRP A 388 1.01 4.15 5.16
CA TRP A 388 0.81 5.55 5.55
C TRP A 388 2.10 6.36 5.43
N GLU A 389 3.23 5.81 5.88
CA GLU A 389 4.51 6.49 5.80
C GLU A 389 4.94 6.71 4.35
N ILE A 390 4.82 5.71 3.48
CA ILE A 390 5.10 5.86 2.04
C ILE A 390 4.19 6.92 1.42
N PHE A 391 2.89 6.88 1.71
CA PHE A 391 1.94 7.88 1.24
C PHE A 391 2.31 9.29 1.70
N ARG A 392 2.68 9.44 2.98
CA ARG A 392 3.14 10.72 3.56
C ARG A 392 4.37 11.24 2.83
N GLN A 393 5.35 10.38 2.54
CA GLN A 393 6.54 10.77 1.78
C GLN A 393 6.20 11.16 0.34
N GLY A 394 5.22 10.50 -0.29
CA GLY A 394 4.68 10.89 -1.58
C GLY A 394 4.09 12.32 -1.57
N LEU A 395 3.30 12.66 -0.54
CA LEU A 395 2.76 14.01 -0.37
C LEU A 395 3.86 15.06 -0.14
N GLU A 396 4.91 14.73 0.61
CA GLU A 396 6.07 15.63 0.77
C GLU A 396 6.82 15.85 -0.54
N ALA A 397 6.96 14.80 -1.37
CA ALA A 397 7.57 14.91 -2.69
C ALA A 397 6.72 15.78 -3.65
N ASP A 398 5.39 15.63 -3.62
CA ASP A 398 4.46 16.48 -4.39
C ASP A 398 4.51 17.95 -3.91
N SER A 399 4.64 18.19 -2.60
CA SER A 399 4.85 19.54 -2.05
C SER A 399 6.16 20.16 -2.54
N LEU A 400 7.25 19.38 -2.53
CA LEU A 400 8.55 19.81 -3.04
C LEU A 400 8.49 20.12 -4.55
N ALA A 401 7.68 19.38 -5.31
CA ALA A 401 7.43 19.68 -6.72
C ALA A 401 6.78 21.06 -6.91
N GLY A 402 5.84 21.42 -6.03
CA GLY A 402 5.22 22.75 -5.99
C GLY A 402 6.23 23.86 -5.71
N GLU A 403 7.16 23.66 -4.77
CA GLU A 403 8.22 24.63 -4.48
C GLU A 403 9.15 24.86 -5.68
N VAL A 404 9.55 23.79 -6.38
CA VAL A 404 10.38 23.88 -7.59
C VAL A 404 9.64 24.61 -8.70
N ALA A 405 8.36 24.29 -8.92
CA ALA A 405 7.55 24.96 -9.95
C ALA A 405 7.39 26.47 -9.69
N VAL A 406 7.18 26.88 -8.44
CA VAL A 406 7.13 28.31 -8.06
C VAL A 406 8.49 28.99 -8.27
N ALA A 407 9.60 28.28 -8.01
CA ALA A 407 10.93 28.81 -8.26
C ALA A 407 11.21 28.99 -9.76
N GLU A 408 10.80 28.03 -10.60
CA GLU A 408 10.86 28.14 -12.06
C GLU A 408 10.02 29.30 -12.60
N GLU A 409 8.79 29.48 -12.10
CA GLU A 409 7.92 30.59 -12.50
C GLU A 409 8.54 31.95 -12.15
N LYS A 410 9.08 32.07 -10.94
CA LYS A 410 9.80 33.28 -10.49
C LYS A 410 11.03 33.56 -11.35
N LEU A 411 11.78 32.52 -11.70
CA LEU A 411 12.95 32.64 -12.57
C LEU A 411 12.56 33.11 -13.97
N ALA A 412 11.48 32.54 -14.53
CA ALA A 412 10.95 32.93 -15.84
C ALA A 412 10.45 34.38 -15.84
N SER A 413 9.68 34.79 -14.81
CA SER A 413 9.20 36.17 -14.67
C SER A 413 10.35 37.16 -14.54
N ALA A 414 11.37 36.83 -13.75
CA ALA A 414 12.53 37.67 -13.60
C ALA A 414 13.28 37.80 -14.94
N SER A 415 13.42 36.69 -15.69
CA SER A 415 14.13 36.68 -16.98
C SER A 415 13.43 37.57 -18.00
N GLY A 416 12.09 37.56 -18.00
CA GLY A 416 11.28 38.48 -18.79
C GLY A 416 11.50 39.96 -18.43
N SER A 417 11.48 40.31 -17.14
CA SER A 417 11.74 41.69 -16.68
C SER A 417 13.13 42.18 -17.07
N CYS A 418 14.13 41.32 -16.89
CA CYS A 418 15.50 41.57 -17.30
C CYS A 418 15.62 41.84 -18.81
N ALA A 419 14.97 41.03 -19.65
CA ALA A 419 14.97 41.22 -21.10
C ALA A 419 14.39 42.58 -21.51
N VAL A 420 13.34 43.04 -20.82
CA VAL A 420 12.73 44.38 -21.04
C VAL A 420 13.71 45.49 -20.67
N GLU A 421 14.39 45.39 -19.52
CA GLU A 421 15.40 46.39 -19.12
C GLU A 421 16.60 46.41 -20.09
N LEU A 422 17.04 45.24 -20.56
CA LEU A 422 18.12 45.13 -21.53
C LEU A 422 17.78 45.74 -22.89
N GLU A 423 16.56 45.55 -23.38
CA GLU A 423 16.10 46.21 -24.60
C GLU A 423 16.04 47.74 -24.44
N SER A 424 15.63 48.23 -23.26
CA SER A 424 15.71 49.65 -22.94
C SER A 424 17.16 50.15 -22.94
N ALA A 425 18.10 49.38 -22.37
CA ALA A 425 19.53 49.69 -22.39
C ALA A 425 20.08 49.74 -23.83
N LYS A 426 19.75 48.73 -24.65
CA LYS A 426 20.15 48.61 -26.07
C LYS A 426 19.64 49.80 -26.91
N ALA A 427 18.40 50.21 -26.68
CA ALA A 427 17.81 51.40 -27.31
C ALA A 427 18.52 52.69 -26.89
N ALA A 428 18.82 52.85 -25.59
CA ALA A 428 19.51 54.02 -25.06
C ALA A 428 20.95 54.16 -25.62
N ILE A 429 21.69 53.06 -25.71
CA ILE A 429 23.04 53.02 -26.32
C ILE A 429 23.03 53.46 -27.78
N SER A 430 21.98 53.10 -28.51
CA SER A 430 21.82 53.41 -29.93
C SER A 430 21.42 54.88 -30.18
N SER A 431 21.08 55.63 -29.13
CA SER A 431 20.67 57.03 -29.23
C SER A 431 21.88 57.97 -29.39
N LYS A 432 21.68 59.11 -30.08
CA LYS A 432 22.71 60.15 -30.27
C LYS A 432 23.27 60.72 -28.95
N GLY A 433 22.54 60.62 -27.84
CA GLY A 433 23.00 61.09 -26.53
C GLY A 433 24.16 60.25 -25.97
N PHE A 434 24.26 58.99 -26.40
CA PHE A 434 25.30 58.07 -25.93
C PHE A 434 26.54 58.07 -26.82
N SER A 435 26.60 58.81 -27.94
CA SER A 435 27.69 58.74 -28.93
C SER A 435 28.98 59.47 -28.55
N SER A 436 29.24 59.69 -27.25
CA SER A 436 30.48 60.32 -26.80
C SER A 436 31.70 59.51 -27.28
N SER A 437 32.74 60.21 -27.74
CA SER A 437 33.92 59.65 -28.41
C SER A 437 35.06 59.29 -27.45
N GLY A 438 34.81 59.29 -26.15
CA GLY A 438 35.83 58.96 -25.15
C GLY A 438 36.17 57.46 -25.18
N PRO A 439 37.45 57.06 -25.07
CA PRO A 439 37.87 55.67 -25.15
C PRO A 439 37.22 54.78 -24.07
N VAL A 440 36.96 55.33 -22.87
CA VAL A 440 36.24 54.63 -21.78
C VAL A 440 34.79 54.31 -22.15
N ALA A 441 34.09 55.27 -22.77
CA ALA A 441 32.69 55.08 -23.19
C ALA A 441 32.58 54.08 -24.34
N ALA A 442 33.55 54.07 -25.26
CA ALA A 442 33.61 53.10 -26.36
C ALA A 442 33.79 51.67 -25.84
N ALA A 443 34.74 51.46 -24.92
CA ALA A 443 35.02 50.14 -24.38
C ALA A 443 33.90 49.60 -23.46
N LEU A 444 33.25 50.46 -22.66
CA LEU A 444 32.05 50.09 -21.91
C LEU A 444 30.89 49.69 -22.83
N ARG A 445 30.74 50.37 -23.97
CA ARG A 445 29.69 50.04 -24.96
C ARG A 445 29.95 48.69 -25.63
N GLU A 446 31.19 48.38 -25.98
CA GLU A 446 31.58 47.08 -26.52
C GLU A 446 31.36 45.96 -25.50
N LYS A 447 31.80 46.15 -24.25
CA LYS A 447 31.57 45.20 -23.15
C LYS A 447 30.08 44.94 -22.91
N LEU A 448 29.27 45.99 -22.92
CA LEU A 448 27.83 45.89 -22.80
C LEU A 448 27.20 45.09 -23.95
N SER A 449 27.61 45.35 -25.19
CA SER A 449 27.13 44.59 -26.36
C SER A 449 27.45 43.10 -26.25
N LEU A 450 28.69 42.75 -25.87
CA LEU A 450 29.12 41.36 -25.68
C LEU A 450 28.37 40.67 -24.53
N SER A 451 28.03 41.41 -23.48
CA SER A 451 27.30 40.88 -22.31
C SER A 451 25.82 40.64 -22.65
N ILE A 452 25.20 41.55 -23.42
CA ILE A 452 23.83 41.39 -23.94
C ILE A 452 23.75 40.16 -24.85
N GLU A 453 24.68 40.01 -25.80
CA GLU A 453 24.72 38.85 -26.70
C GLU A 453 24.88 37.53 -25.92
N ARG A 454 25.69 37.53 -24.86
CA ARG A 454 25.85 36.37 -23.98
C ARG A 454 24.55 36.03 -23.26
N PHE A 455 23.84 37.02 -22.71
CA PHE A 455 22.53 36.81 -22.10
C PHE A 455 21.51 36.28 -23.11
N GLU A 456 21.41 36.89 -24.30
CA GLU A 456 20.50 36.44 -25.37
C GLU A 456 20.77 34.99 -25.79
N LYS A 457 22.03 34.54 -25.71
CA LYS A 457 22.44 33.17 -26.07
C LYS A 457 22.20 32.14 -24.97
N THR A 458 22.47 32.46 -23.70
CA THR A 458 22.43 31.48 -22.60
C THR A 458 21.18 31.58 -21.74
N GLY A 459 20.51 32.73 -21.71
CA GLY A 459 19.42 33.02 -20.77
C GLY A 459 19.86 33.10 -19.31
N GLU A 460 21.16 33.05 -19.03
CA GLU A 460 21.69 33.06 -17.65
C GLU A 460 21.56 34.44 -17.03
N PHE A 461 20.90 34.50 -15.86
CA PHE A 461 20.56 35.75 -15.21
C PHE A 461 21.77 36.62 -14.85
N ARG A 462 22.89 35.98 -14.56
CA ARG A 462 24.15 36.65 -14.27
C ARG A 462 24.59 37.57 -15.39
N HIS A 463 24.46 37.15 -16.64
CA HIS A 463 24.83 37.98 -17.79
C HIS A 463 23.90 39.16 -17.97
N CYS A 464 22.65 39.05 -17.52
CA CYS A 464 21.75 40.19 -17.48
C CYS A 464 22.16 41.22 -16.44
N GLU A 465 22.46 40.77 -15.22
CA GLU A 465 22.96 41.63 -14.14
C GLU A 465 24.24 42.35 -14.56
N ASP A 466 25.22 41.61 -15.09
CA ASP A 466 26.47 42.16 -15.60
C ASP A 466 26.21 43.23 -16.69
N SER A 467 25.24 42.99 -17.57
CA SER A 467 24.86 43.93 -18.63
C SER A 467 24.20 45.19 -18.07
N LEU A 468 23.25 45.06 -17.15
CA LEU A 468 22.54 46.20 -16.57
C LEU A 468 23.44 47.03 -15.65
N GLU A 469 24.38 46.40 -14.94
CA GLU A 469 25.43 47.09 -14.23
C GLU A 469 26.32 47.87 -15.21
N THR A 470 26.84 47.21 -16.25
CA THR A 470 27.67 47.86 -17.28
C THR A 470 26.94 49.03 -17.95
N PHE A 471 25.63 48.89 -18.20
CA PHE A 471 24.79 49.98 -18.71
C PHE A 471 24.67 51.16 -17.73
N SER A 472 24.44 50.88 -16.45
CA SER A 472 24.43 51.92 -15.41
C SER A 472 25.77 52.64 -15.33
N GLU A 473 26.89 51.92 -15.45
CA GLU A 473 28.23 52.49 -15.45
C GLU A 473 28.47 53.37 -16.69
N LEU A 474 28.03 52.92 -17.86
CA LEU A 474 28.09 53.70 -19.10
C LEU A 474 27.26 54.98 -19.00
N SER A 475 26.03 54.90 -18.45
CA SER A 475 25.16 56.08 -18.27
C SER A 475 25.80 57.11 -17.33
N SER A 476 26.31 56.67 -16.18
CA SER A 476 26.98 57.55 -15.21
C SER A 476 28.26 58.19 -15.78
N ALA A 477 29.04 57.45 -16.57
CA ALA A 477 30.26 57.98 -17.20
C ALA A 477 29.95 59.03 -18.27
N ILE A 478 28.80 58.95 -18.93
CA ILE A 478 28.35 59.92 -19.93
C ILE A 478 27.74 61.15 -19.25
N GLU A 479 26.93 60.96 -18.21
CA GLU A 479 26.31 62.04 -17.43
C GLU A 479 27.35 62.92 -16.72
N SER A 480 28.48 62.36 -16.28
CA SER A 480 29.53 63.13 -15.60
C SER A 480 30.25 64.13 -16.52
N GLY A 481 30.12 64.02 -17.84
CA GLY A 481 30.85 64.84 -18.82
C GLY A 481 32.37 64.63 -18.86
N ALA A 482 32.92 63.80 -17.96
CA ALA A 482 34.34 63.49 -17.83
C ALA A 482 34.52 61.97 -17.53
N PRO A 483 34.45 61.10 -18.56
CA PRO A 483 34.49 59.64 -18.40
C PRO A 483 35.77 59.13 -17.72
N GLU A 484 36.89 59.83 -17.93
CA GLU A 484 38.20 59.50 -17.38
C GLU A 484 38.29 59.80 -15.88
N GLU A 485 37.65 60.88 -15.43
CA GLU A 485 37.57 61.25 -14.01
C GLU A 485 36.63 60.29 -13.24
N PHE A 486 35.54 59.86 -13.89
CA PHE A 486 34.65 58.82 -13.36
C PHE A 486 35.37 57.48 -13.19
N ALA A 487 36.10 57.03 -14.20
CA ALA A 487 36.89 55.80 -14.13
C ALA A 487 37.98 55.88 -13.04
N SER A 488 38.64 57.04 -12.94
CA SER A 488 39.67 57.25 -11.92
C SER A 488 39.11 57.25 -10.49
N LYS A 489 37.89 57.75 -10.27
CA LYS A 489 37.19 57.67 -8.98
C LYS A 489 36.82 56.23 -8.64
N ARG A 490 36.23 55.49 -9.58
CA ARG A 490 35.87 54.07 -9.43
C ARG A 490 37.07 53.17 -9.11
N ILE A 491 38.21 53.39 -9.79
CA ILE A 491 39.46 52.66 -9.50
C ILE A 491 39.94 52.96 -8.07
N SER A 492 39.87 54.22 -7.65
CA SER A 492 40.22 54.62 -6.28
C SER A 492 39.31 53.96 -5.24
N ASP A 493 38.00 53.94 -5.47
CA ASP A 493 37.02 53.29 -4.59
C ASP A 493 37.27 51.77 -4.54
N CYS A 494 37.57 51.15 -5.69
CA CYS A 494 37.89 49.73 -5.77
C CYS A 494 39.18 49.38 -5.01
N PHE A 495 40.23 50.18 -5.14
CA PHE A 495 41.47 50.00 -4.37
C PHE A 495 41.25 50.18 -2.87
N SER A 496 40.40 51.13 -2.48
CA SER A 496 40.00 51.31 -1.07
C SER A 496 39.28 50.07 -0.54
N LYS A 497 38.35 49.50 -1.31
CA LYS A 497 37.63 48.27 -0.93
C LYS A 497 38.56 47.05 -0.85
N CYS A 498 39.44 46.84 -1.84
CA CYS A 498 40.49 45.82 -1.78
C CYS A 498 41.36 45.96 -0.53
N SER A 499 41.81 47.18 -0.24
CA SER A 499 42.66 47.46 0.94
C SER A 499 41.97 47.11 2.25
N GLY A 500 40.66 47.34 2.37
CA GLY A 500 39.86 46.95 3.52
C GLY A 500 39.75 45.42 3.70
N LEU A 501 39.73 44.67 2.59
CA LEU A 501 39.62 43.21 2.61
C LEU A 501 40.98 42.48 2.72
N LEU A 502 42.12 43.19 2.54
CA LEU A 502 43.46 42.59 2.64
C LEU A 502 43.74 41.95 4.00
N ALA A 503 43.06 42.37 5.07
CA ALA A 503 43.18 41.75 6.39
C ALA A 503 42.79 40.24 6.41
N PHE A 504 42.08 39.76 5.37
CA PHE A 504 41.69 38.37 5.19
C PHE A 504 42.58 37.59 4.22
N ASP A 505 43.62 38.21 3.66
CA ASP A 505 44.62 37.54 2.81
C ASP A 505 45.75 36.96 3.67
N SER A 506 45.66 35.67 3.99
CA SER A 506 46.73 34.97 4.71
C SER A 506 47.94 34.62 3.83
N SER A 507 47.80 34.71 2.50
CA SER A 507 48.83 34.28 1.54
C SER A 507 49.82 35.38 1.15
N GLY A 508 49.42 36.65 1.30
CA GLY A 508 50.16 37.82 0.82
C GLY A 508 50.10 38.01 -0.71
N GLU A 509 49.53 37.08 -1.47
CA GLU A 509 49.43 37.16 -2.93
C GLU A 509 48.48 38.28 -3.37
N ALA A 510 47.35 38.46 -2.66
CA ALA A 510 46.40 39.51 -2.98
C ALA A 510 46.98 40.90 -2.66
N THR A 511 47.78 40.99 -1.58
CA THR A 511 48.54 42.21 -1.24
C THR A 511 49.52 42.59 -2.36
N ALA A 512 50.27 41.63 -2.88
CA ALA A 512 51.20 41.85 -3.98
C ALA A 512 50.47 42.28 -5.28
N ARG A 513 49.34 41.64 -5.59
CA ARG A 513 48.49 42.00 -6.75
C ARG A 513 47.93 43.41 -6.63
N LEU A 514 47.40 43.81 -5.47
CA LEU A 514 46.92 45.19 -5.25
C LEU A 514 48.04 46.21 -5.40
N GLY A 515 49.21 45.93 -4.81
CA GLY A 515 50.39 46.78 -4.94
C GLY A 515 50.87 46.94 -6.39
N GLY A 516 50.76 45.88 -7.20
CA GLY A 516 51.01 45.94 -8.65
C GLY A 516 50.03 46.85 -9.39
N MET A 517 48.73 46.73 -9.08
CA MET A 517 47.70 47.58 -9.69
C MET A 517 47.83 49.07 -9.32
N MET A 518 48.19 49.38 -8.07
CA MET A 518 48.38 50.76 -7.59
C MET A 518 49.59 51.48 -8.20
N ARG A 519 50.56 50.75 -8.76
CA ARG A 519 51.76 51.32 -9.42
C ARG A 519 51.51 51.80 -10.85
N ILE A 520 50.33 51.53 -11.41
CA ILE A 520 49.96 51.98 -12.76
C ILE A 520 49.65 53.48 -12.68
N GLU A 521 50.50 54.32 -13.28
CA GLU A 521 50.39 55.78 -13.24
C GLU A 521 49.21 56.31 -14.08
N ARG A 522 48.64 57.44 -13.66
CA ARG A 522 47.58 58.16 -14.40
C ARG A 522 48.19 58.97 -15.56
N PRO A 523 47.50 59.11 -16.70
CA PRO A 523 46.20 58.53 -17.05
C PRO A 523 46.32 57.02 -17.33
N TYR A 524 45.30 56.25 -16.90
CA TYR A 524 45.31 54.80 -17.09
C TYR A 524 45.17 54.47 -18.58
N ASN A 525 46.09 53.66 -19.13
CA ASN A 525 46.03 53.22 -20.53
C ASN A 525 44.81 52.35 -20.83
N ASP A 526 44.36 51.55 -19.85
CA ASP A 526 43.14 50.75 -19.91
C ASP A 526 42.47 50.72 -18.52
N PRO A 527 41.63 51.72 -18.19
CA PRO A 527 41.00 51.82 -16.88
C PRO A 527 39.99 50.70 -16.63
N LEU A 528 39.42 50.07 -17.67
CA LEU A 528 38.45 48.98 -17.52
C LEU A 528 39.14 47.68 -17.16
N LEU A 529 40.26 47.35 -17.81
CA LEU A 529 41.05 46.19 -17.44
C LEU A 529 41.54 46.28 -15.98
N LEU A 530 41.90 47.48 -15.54
CA LEU A 530 42.32 47.73 -14.16
C LEU A 530 41.15 47.57 -13.17
N LEU A 531 39.97 48.07 -13.51
CA LEU A 531 38.73 47.87 -12.74
C LEU A 531 38.32 46.40 -12.67
N ASP A 532 38.38 45.66 -13.78
CA ASP A 532 38.06 44.23 -13.84
C ASP A 532 39.07 43.40 -13.05
N SER A 533 40.35 43.73 -13.14
CA SER A 533 41.40 43.10 -12.32
C SER A 533 41.17 43.36 -10.83
N CYS A 534 40.76 44.59 -10.49
CA CYS A 534 40.46 44.96 -9.11
C CYS A 534 39.19 44.25 -8.58
N ARG A 535 38.11 44.16 -9.38
CA ARG A 535 36.90 43.38 -9.02
C ARG A 535 37.22 41.90 -8.86
N GLY A 536 38.03 41.33 -9.75
CA GLY A 536 38.51 39.95 -9.64
C GLY A 536 39.26 39.74 -8.32
N LEU A 537 40.09 40.70 -7.92
CA LEU A 537 40.77 40.66 -6.63
C LEU A 537 39.81 40.77 -5.45
N ILE A 538 38.81 41.65 -5.51
CA ILE A 538 37.74 41.75 -4.49
C ILE A 538 37.04 40.40 -4.35
N SER A 539 36.65 39.75 -5.45
CA SER A 539 35.98 38.45 -5.40
C SER A 539 36.84 37.38 -4.70
N VAL A 540 38.14 37.33 -5.01
CA VAL A 540 39.09 36.41 -4.35
C VAL A 540 39.20 36.72 -2.86
N LEU A 541 39.32 38.00 -2.51
CA LEU A 541 39.42 38.46 -1.13
C LEU A 541 38.14 38.21 -0.33
N GLU A 542 36.97 38.43 -0.91
CA GLU A 542 35.67 38.12 -0.29
C GLU A 542 35.48 36.61 -0.11
N GLN A 543 35.92 35.81 -1.07
CA GLN A 543 35.88 34.34 -0.95
C GLN A 543 36.85 33.84 0.13
N SER A 544 38.05 34.41 0.19
CA SER A 544 39.00 34.17 1.28
C SER A 544 38.40 34.56 2.63
N ALA A 545 37.80 35.74 2.74
CA ALA A 545 37.13 36.22 3.94
C ALA A 545 35.97 35.30 4.37
N LYS A 546 35.10 34.89 3.43
CA LYS A 546 34.00 33.94 3.68
C LYS A 546 34.49 32.56 4.13
N SER A 547 35.61 32.10 3.58
CA SER A 547 36.26 30.84 3.99
C SER A 547 37.05 30.96 5.29
N GLY A 548 37.31 32.18 5.76
CA GLY A 548 37.99 32.44 7.02
C GLY A 548 37.22 31.82 8.18
N HIS A 549 37.94 31.05 9.02
CA HIS A 549 37.35 30.27 10.11
C HIS A 549 36.42 31.10 11.01
N SER A 550 36.78 32.35 11.33
CA SER A 550 35.98 33.25 12.16
C SER A 550 34.67 33.71 11.50
N VAL A 551 34.66 33.93 10.18
CA VAL A 551 33.47 34.37 9.43
C VAL A 551 32.52 33.20 9.19
N ALA A 552 33.05 32.05 8.79
CA ALA A 552 32.27 30.83 8.63
C ALA A 552 31.61 30.42 9.96
N ARG A 553 32.36 30.50 11.07
CA ARG A 553 31.83 30.27 12.41
C ARG A 553 30.74 31.27 12.78
N ALA A 554 30.95 32.57 12.57
CA ALA A 554 29.94 33.59 12.85
C ALA A 554 28.62 33.34 12.08
N ASN A 555 28.70 33.02 10.78
CA ASN A 555 27.53 32.74 9.94
C ASN A 555 26.75 31.50 10.41
N SER A 556 27.47 30.43 10.77
CA SER A 556 26.85 29.21 11.32
C SER A 556 26.11 29.50 12.63
N LEU A 557 26.78 30.19 13.56
CA LEU A 557 26.20 30.55 14.85
C LEU A 557 25.01 31.50 14.69
N PHE A 558 25.03 32.39 13.70
CA PHE A 558 23.93 33.32 13.43
C PHE A 558 22.67 32.60 13.00
N SER A 559 22.78 31.61 12.10
CA SER A 559 21.63 30.81 11.67
C SER A 559 20.97 30.09 12.85
N GLU A 560 21.76 29.46 13.71
CA GLU A 560 21.26 28.76 14.90
C GLU A 560 20.64 29.74 15.90
N ALA A 561 21.30 30.88 16.14
CA ALA A 561 20.81 31.91 17.06
C ALA A 561 19.49 32.52 16.57
N SER A 562 19.37 32.77 15.26
CA SER A 562 18.14 33.27 14.63
C SER A 562 16.96 32.33 14.82
N GLN A 563 17.20 31.02 14.68
CA GLN A 563 16.17 30.01 14.89
C GLN A 563 15.70 29.97 16.35
N LYS A 564 16.63 29.86 17.30
CA LYS A 564 16.32 29.78 18.73
C LYS A 564 15.62 31.05 19.23
N THR A 565 16.08 32.23 18.82
CA THR A 565 15.46 33.52 19.19
C THR A 565 14.10 33.73 18.54
N GLY A 566 13.91 33.29 17.29
CA GLY A 566 12.61 33.31 16.62
C GLY A 566 11.57 32.46 17.35
N PHE A 567 11.95 31.26 17.80
CA PHE A 567 11.08 30.40 18.60
C PHE A 567 10.79 31.00 19.99
N ALA A 568 11.79 31.56 20.67
CA ALA A 568 11.58 32.25 21.94
C ALA A 568 10.61 33.44 21.80
N LYS A 569 10.76 34.25 20.74
CA LYS A 569 9.86 35.37 20.44
C LYS A 569 8.41 34.91 20.24
N TYR A 570 8.21 33.83 19.48
CA TYR A 570 6.88 33.24 19.31
C TYR A 570 6.25 32.84 20.65
N ILE A 571 7.01 32.21 21.56
CA ILE A 571 6.51 31.86 22.90
C ILE A 571 6.13 33.13 23.68
N LEU A 572 6.98 34.16 23.69
CA LEU A 572 6.69 35.40 24.41
C LEU A 572 5.45 36.13 23.88
N GLU A 573 5.21 36.11 22.57
CA GLU A 573 4.05 36.75 21.94
C GLU A 573 2.72 36.02 22.18
N ASN A 574 2.77 34.71 22.48
CA ASN A 574 1.56 33.88 22.62
C ASN A 574 1.23 33.51 24.07
N PHE A 575 2.11 33.79 25.04
CA PHE A 575 1.93 33.40 26.43
C PHE A 575 2.31 34.55 27.38
N GLU A 576 1.33 35.13 28.06
CA GLU A 576 1.54 36.29 28.94
C GLU A 576 2.15 35.93 30.32
N CYS A 577 2.09 34.66 30.73
CA CYS A 577 2.42 34.24 32.10
C CYS A 577 3.79 33.57 32.29
N LEU A 578 4.80 34.07 31.56
CA LEU A 578 6.15 33.49 31.53
C LEU A 578 7.10 34.21 32.52
N ALA A 579 7.41 33.57 33.65
CA ALA A 579 8.34 34.10 34.65
C ALA A 579 9.76 34.29 34.08
N SER A 580 10.17 33.42 33.16
CA SER A 580 11.46 33.48 32.47
C SER A 580 11.49 34.48 31.30
N GLY A 581 10.37 35.17 31.03
CA GLY A 581 10.22 36.04 29.86
C GLY A 581 11.28 37.15 29.77
N LYS A 582 11.58 37.82 30.89
CA LYS A 582 12.58 38.91 30.95
C LYS A 582 14.00 38.46 30.56
N LYS A 583 14.37 37.21 30.86
CA LYS A 583 15.69 36.66 30.49
C LYS A 583 15.77 36.47 28.99
N ALA A 584 14.71 35.95 28.37
CA ALA A 584 14.64 35.75 26.93
C ALA A 584 14.53 37.07 26.15
N GLU A 585 13.75 38.05 26.62
CA GLU A 585 13.67 39.39 26.02
C GLU A 585 15.04 40.07 25.94
N LYS A 586 15.84 39.96 27.01
CA LYS A 586 17.21 40.49 27.00
C LYS A 586 18.06 39.83 25.91
N ILE A 587 18.04 38.50 25.82
CA ILE A 587 18.84 37.76 24.82
C ILE A 587 18.34 38.04 23.40
N ILE A 588 17.03 38.23 23.19
CA ILE A 588 16.46 38.66 21.90
C ILE A 588 16.96 40.07 21.54
N GLY A 589 17.06 40.98 22.50
CA GLY A 589 17.65 42.31 22.31
C GLY A 589 19.14 42.25 21.95
N ASP A 590 19.90 41.39 22.62
CA ASP A 590 21.32 41.14 22.30
C ASP A 590 21.47 40.56 20.88
N PHE A 591 20.58 39.65 20.48
CA PHE A 591 20.54 39.11 19.12
C PHE A 591 20.15 40.15 18.07
N ALA A 592 19.18 41.03 18.35
CA ALA A 592 18.82 42.11 17.44
C ALA A 592 20.03 43.01 17.13
N SER A 593 20.81 43.35 18.16
CA SER A 593 22.05 44.12 18.02
C SER A 593 23.12 43.36 17.22
N ALA A 594 23.24 42.05 17.42
CA ALA A 594 24.14 41.21 16.62
C ALA A 594 23.69 41.13 15.15
N SER A 595 22.38 41.07 14.89
CA SER A 595 21.80 40.90 13.56
C SER A 595 22.04 42.08 12.61
N GLU A 596 22.26 43.28 13.13
CA GLU A 596 22.61 44.47 12.32
C GLU A 596 23.92 44.29 11.54
N LYS A 597 24.81 43.42 12.04
CA LYS A 597 26.08 43.05 11.38
C LYS A 597 25.89 42.03 10.25
N PHE A 598 24.69 41.49 10.06
CA PHE A 598 24.38 40.48 9.06
C PHE A 598 23.45 41.05 7.98
N GLU A 599 23.58 40.54 6.76
CA GLU A 599 22.70 40.82 5.64
C GLU A 599 22.40 39.51 4.89
N GLY A 600 21.12 39.15 4.79
CA GLY A 600 20.71 37.88 4.19
C GLY A 600 21.31 36.64 4.88
N GLY A 601 21.56 36.71 6.19
CA GLY A 601 22.15 35.62 6.98
C GLY A 601 23.68 35.51 6.91
N LEU A 602 24.36 36.43 6.21
CA LEU A 602 25.82 36.47 6.10
C LEU A 602 26.38 37.73 6.77
N LEU A 603 27.52 37.60 7.45
CA LEU A 603 28.22 38.71 8.07
C LEU A 603 28.63 39.73 6.99
N LYS A 604 28.26 40.99 7.19
CA LYS A 604 28.68 42.11 6.33
C LYS A 604 30.20 42.22 6.40
N LEU A 605 30.90 42.16 5.27
CA LEU A 605 32.37 42.20 5.24
C LEU A 605 32.91 43.64 5.26
N ASP A 606 32.09 44.64 4.93
CA ASP A 606 32.51 46.03 4.88
C ASP A 606 32.86 46.55 6.29
N GLY A 607 34.13 46.83 6.53
CA GLY A 607 34.65 47.35 7.80
C GLY A 607 34.82 46.29 8.91
N VAL A 608 34.64 45.01 8.60
CA VAL A 608 34.83 43.91 9.56
C VAL A 608 36.25 43.39 9.46
N SER A 609 37.00 43.42 10.56
CA SER A 609 38.29 42.74 10.68
C SER A 609 38.08 41.27 11.13
N PRO A 610 39.08 40.39 10.94
CA PRO A 610 39.05 39.04 11.52
C PRO A 610 38.78 39.03 13.03
N GLU A 611 39.27 40.03 13.76
CA GLU A 611 39.04 40.23 15.19
C GLU A 611 37.58 40.57 15.48
N SER A 612 36.97 41.49 14.70
CA SER A 612 35.56 41.83 14.81
C SER A 612 34.63 40.65 14.49
N ALA A 613 35.00 39.81 13.53
CA ALA A 613 34.29 38.56 13.23
C ALA A 613 34.39 37.55 14.39
N ALA A 614 35.56 37.46 15.05
CA ALA A 614 35.75 36.63 16.24
C ALA A 614 34.94 37.16 17.44
N GLU A 615 34.91 38.47 17.66
CA GLU A 615 34.06 39.10 18.69
C GLU A 615 32.57 38.85 18.43
N THR A 616 32.14 38.93 17.17
CA THR A 616 30.75 38.66 16.78
C THR A 616 30.41 37.19 16.98
N SER A 617 31.32 36.26 16.67
CA SER A 617 31.16 34.84 16.99
C SER A 617 31.00 34.61 18.50
N LYS A 618 31.84 35.25 19.32
CA LYS A 618 31.78 35.16 20.78
C LYS A 618 30.46 35.71 21.35
N LEU A 619 29.94 36.79 20.77
CA LEU A 619 28.63 37.34 21.12
C LEU A 619 27.50 36.34 20.80
N LEU A 620 27.52 35.75 19.59
CA LEU A 620 26.52 34.76 19.17
C LEU A 620 26.59 33.48 20.01
N GLU A 621 27.78 33.04 20.43
CA GLU A 621 27.94 31.95 21.39
C GLU A 621 27.31 32.28 22.74
N GLY A 622 27.48 33.50 23.23
CA GLY A 622 26.81 33.97 24.44
C GLY A 622 25.28 33.97 24.32
N ILE A 623 24.76 34.37 23.16
CA ILE A 623 23.33 34.33 22.84
C ILE A 623 22.81 32.89 22.80
N LEU A 624 23.50 32.00 22.09
CA LEU A 624 23.14 30.59 21.98
C LEU A 624 23.15 29.89 23.32
N PHE A 625 24.22 30.08 24.10
CA PHE A 625 24.32 29.57 25.46
C PHE A 625 23.17 30.08 26.34
N GLY A 626 22.87 31.38 26.26
CA GLY A 626 21.73 31.97 26.97
C GLY A 626 20.38 31.39 26.52
N MET A 627 20.22 31.09 25.23
CA MET A 627 19.01 30.48 24.67
C MET A 627 18.86 29.00 25.04
N ASP A 628 19.95 28.24 25.09
CA ASP A 628 19.93 26.84 25.54
C ASP A 628 19.47 26.72 27.00
N ASP A 629 19.79 27.72 27.83
CA ASP A 629 19.25 27.82 29.18
C ASP A 629 17.79 28.31 29.22
N ALA A 630 17.43 29.29 28.38
CA ALA A 630 16.15 29.99 28.48
C ALA A 630 15.00 29.22 27.79
N LEU A 631 15.25 28.55 26.67
CA LEU A 631 14.22 27.90 25.87
C LEU A 631 13.53 26.73 26.58
N PRO A 632 14.23 25.81 27.28
CA PRO A 632 13.57 24.74 28.02
C PRO A 632 12.64 25.30 29.10
N LEU A 633 13.07 26.38 29.78
CA LEU A 633 12.28 27.05 30.81
C LEU A 633 11.05 27.73 30.20
N LEU A 634 11.21 28.46 29.10
CA LEU A 634 10.10 29.10 28.38
C LEU A 634 9.10 28.08 27.85
N ALA A 635 9.56 26.98 27.26
CA ALA A 635 8.68 25.93 26.73
C ALA A 635 7.90 25.23 27.86
N ARG A 636 8.58 24.93 28.98
CA ARG A 636 7.94 24.42 30.19
C ARG A 636 6.88 25.39 30.71
N GLU A 637 7.26 26.66 30.93
CA GLU A 637 6.35 27.69 31.46
C GLU A 637 5.17 27.95 30.51
N ALA A 638 5.38 27.98 29.19
CA ALA A 638 4.31 28.14 28.20
C ALA A 638 3.31 26.97 28.26
N PHE A 639 3.83 25.76 28.41
CA PHE A 639 3.02 24.56 28.54
C PHE A 639 2.22 24.56 29.84
N GLU A 640 2.86 24.89 30.97
CA GLU A 640 2.23 25.03 32.29
C GLU A 640 1.22 26.20 32.32
N CYS A 641 1.52 27.31 31.65
CA CYS A 641 0.64 28.48 31.48
C CYS A 641 -0.65 28.11 30.76
N LYS A 642 -0.54 27.38 29.63
CA LYS A 642 -1.71 26.93 28.87
C LYS A 642 -2.55 25.92 29.66
N ALA A 643 -1.89 25.04 30.41
CA ALA A 643 -2.56 24.03 31.21
C ALA A 643 -3.29 24.64 32.42
N SER A 644 -2.68 25.60 33.12
CA SER A 644 -3.29 26.31 34.25
C SER A 644 -4.48 27.18 33.85
N VAL A 645 -4.45 27.80 32.66
CA VAL A 645 -5.64 28.46 32.09
C VAL A 645 -6.77 27.46 31.83
N SER A 646 -6.45 26.22 31.43
CA SER A 646 -7.46 25.17 31.29
C SER A 646 -7.99 24.67 32.64
N GLU A 647 -7.17 24.69 33.70
CA GLU A 647 -7.52 24.29 35.05
C GLU A 647 -8.61 25.17 35.66
N ALA A 648 -8.51 26.50 35.47
CA ALA A 648 -9.56 27.45 35.84
C ALA A 648 -10.89 27.21 35.10
N ALA A 649 -10.86 26.50 33.97
CA ALA A 649 -12.03 26.16 33.17
C ALA A 649 -12.58 24.75 33.48
N LEU A 650 -11.84 23.90 34.22
CA LEU A 650 -12.16 22.49 34.51
C LEU A 650 -13.53 22.18 35.15
N PRO A 651 -14.18 23.02 35.98
CA PRO A 651 -15.46 22.63 36.58
C PRO A 651 -16.59 22.35 35.56
N GLY A 652 -16.38 22.66 34.25
CA GLY A 652 -17.30 22.34 33.16
C GLY A 652 -16.83 21.29 32.12
N PHE A 653 -15.71 20.58 32.34
CA PHE A 653 -15.11 19.67 31.34
C PHE A 653 -15.36 18.16 31.57
N LYS A 654 -16.30 17.80 32.45
CA LYS A 654 -16.76 16.41 32.58
C LYS A 654 -17.23 15.86 31.22
N GLY A 655 -16.71 14.69 30.82
CA GLY A 655 -17.03 14.03 29.54
C GLY A 655 -16.39 14.68 28.31
N LYS A 656 -15.41 15.58 28.48
CA LYS A 656 -14.73 16.29 27.38
C LYS A 656 -13.23 16.03 27.37
N CYS A 657 -12.65 15.97 26.18
CA CYS A 657 -11.21 15.92 25.99
C CYS A 657 -10.63 17.31 25.75
N ILE A 658 -9.56 17.65 26.46
CA ILE A 658 -8.79 18.88 26.28
C ILE A 658 -7.53 18.54 25.50
N ARG A 659 -7.31 19.23 24.37
CA ARG A 659 -6.07 19.14 23.60
C ARG A 659 -5.16 20.30 23.95
N ILE A 660 -4.04 20.01 24.60
CA ILE A 660 -2.95 20.96 24.82
C ILE A 660 -1.95 20.77 23.70
N ALA A 661 -1.92 21.71 22.75
CA ALA A 661 -1.03 21.68 21.59
C ALA A 661 0.00 22.81 21.65
N LEU A 662 1.27 22.46 21.41
CA LEU A 662 2.33 23.38 21.00
C LEU A 662 2.46 23.26 19.49
N GLN A 663 2.00 24.29 18.78
CA GLN A 663 2.17 24.40 17.34
C GLN A 663 3.57 24.97 17.08
N ASN A 664 4.42 24.18 16.42
CA ASN A 664 5.73 24.63 15.96
C ASN A 664 5.72 24.71 14.44
N ASN A 665 6.06 25.88 13.89
CA ASN A 665 5.85 26.27 12.49
C ASN A 665 6.86 25.65 11.50
N GLY A 666 7.25 24.38 11.71
CA GLY A 666 7.96 23.58 10.70
C GLY A 666 9.41 23.24 10.99
N LEU A 667 9.95 23.47 12.19
CA LEU A 667 11.35 23.19 12.52
C LEU A 667 11.48 22.25 13.73
N SER A 668 12.13 21.10 13.54
CA SER A 668 12.49 20.19 14.63
C SER A 668 13.56 20.86 15.51
N LEU A 669 13.21 21.21 16.74
CA LEU A 669 14.16 21.71 17.74
C LEU A 669 14.47 20.57 18.72
N PRO A 670 15.75 20.19 18.90
CA PRO A 670 16.16 19.18 19.88
C PRO A 670 16.09 19.76 21.30
N LEU A 671 14.89 20.18 21.71
CA LEU A 671 14.61 20.77 23.00
C LEU A 671 14.06 19.70 23.94
N GLN A 672 14.79 19.43 25.02
CA GLN A 672 14.34 18.55 26.09
C GLN A 672 13.84 19.36 27.27
N PHE A 673 12.63 19.08 27.73
CA PHE A 673 12.09 19.69 28.93
C PHE A 673 11.05 18.78 29.58
N SER A 674 10.89 18.95 30.89
CA SER A 674 9.87 18.28 31.69
C SER A 674 8.88 19.32 32.18
N ALA A 675 7.59 19.07 31.98
CA ALA A 675 6.51 19.93 32.46
C ALA A 675 5.64 19.18 33.45
N ASN A 676 5.34 19.82 34.58
CA ASN A 676 4.49 19.22 35.60
C ASN A 676 3.07 19.74 35.43
N LEU A 677 2.16 18.85 35.05
CA LEU A 677 0.74 19.20 34.99
C LEU A 677 0.01 18.70 36.23
N PRO A 678 -0.89 19.51 36.82
CA PRO A 678 -1.74 19.10 37.95
C PRO A 678 -2.89 18.20 37.45
N ILE A 679 -2.53 17.05 36.89
CA ILE A 679 -3.49 16.01 36.48
C ILE A 679 -3.45 14.91 37.54
N PRO A 680 -4.59 14.58 38.17
CA PRO A 680 -4.68 13.45 39.09
C PRO A 680 -4.14 12.18 38.44
N SER A 681 -3.35 11.39 39.17
CA SER A 681 -2.70 10.18 38.65
C SER A 681 -3.64 9.17 37.97
N GLN A 682 -4.92 9.16 38.35
CA GLN A 682 -5.98 8.34 37.73
C GLN A 682 -6.40 8.82 36.33
N GLY A 683 -6.22 10.10 35.99
CA GLY A 683 -6.47 10.64 34.65
C GLY A 683 -5.30 10.47 33.68
N ALA A 684 -4.08 10.23 34.18
CA ALA A 684 -2.88 10.10 33.35
C ALA A 684 -2.91 8.88 32.40
N SER A 685 -3.60 7.80 32.77
CA SER A 685 -3.80 6.62 31.92
C SER A 685 -4.70 6.90 30.70
N THR A 686 -5.42 8.02 30.70
CA THR A 686 -6.30 8.46 29.60
C THR A 686 -5.66 9.53 28.71
N ALA A 687 -4.41 9.92 28.99
CA ALA A 687 -3.69 10.91 28.22
C ALA A 687 -3.10 10.28 26.95
N PHE A 688 -3.48 10.79 25.78
CA PHE A 688 -2.89 10.43 24.50
C PHE A 688 -1.88 11.50 24.10
N SER A 689 -0.62 11.11 23.88
CA SER A 689 0.39 12.02 23.33
C SER A 689 0.60 11.76 21.84
N THR A 690 0.77 12.83 21.08
CA THR A 690 1.29 12.76 19.70
C THR A 690 2.73 13.25 19.70
N GLY A 691 3.67 12.41 19.25
CA GLY A 691 5.09 12.76 19.11
C GLY A 691 6.00 12.22 20.23
N ASN A 692 7.10 12.93 20.48
CA ASN A 692 8.23 12.53 21.35
C ASN A 692 7.99 12.92 22.83
N VAL A 693 6.85 12.49 23.40
CA VAL A 693 6.44 12.82 24.77
C VAL A 693 6.24 11.54 25.58
N SER A 694 7.06 11.33 26.59
CA SER A 694 6.84 10.31 27.62
C SER A 694 6.27 10.94 28.88
N PHE A 695 5.71 10.15 29.79
CA PHE A 695 5.21 10.64 31.07
C PHE A 695 5.69 9.74 32.20
N VAL A 696 5.91 10.34 33.37
CA VAL A 696 6.30 9.65 34.60
C VAL A 696 5.32 10.07 35.69
N GLN A 697 4.78 9.08 36.39
CA GLN A 697 3.97 9.35 37.57
C GLN A 697 4.87 9.91 38.66
N THR A 698 4.56 11.12 39.14
CA THR A 698 5.29 11.70 40.26
C THR A 698 4.78 11.11 41.59
N PRO A 699 5.58 11.14 42.67
CA PRO A 699 5.12 10.72 44.00
C PRO A 699 3.95 11.56 44.55
N ASP A 700 3.72 12.75 43.99
CA ASP A 700 2.58 13.60 44.29
C ASP A 700 1.38 13.13 43.47
N ALA A 701 0.39 12.51 44.13
CA ALA A 701 -0.76 11.89 43.48
C ALA A 701 -1.60 12.84 42.60
N ASN A 702 -1.38 14.15 42.73
CA ASN A 702 -2.08 15.21 42.00
C ASN A 702 -1.28 15.78 40.81
N LYS A 703 -0.08 15.26 40.51
CA LYS A 703 0.77 15.77 39.43
C LYS A 703 1.31 14.66 38.53
N THR A 704 1.27 14.92 37.23
CA THR A 704 1.88 14.08 36.20
C THR A 704 3.01 14.86 35.53
N GLU A 705 4.20 14.27 35.49
CA GLU A 705 5.36 14.84 34.80
C GLU A 705 5.36 14.35 33.35
N PHE A 706 5.37 15.29 32.40
CA PHE A 706 5.49 15.02 30.98
C PHE A 706 6.89 15.39 30.51
N ASN A 707 7.61 14.42 29.96
CA ASN A 707 8.97 14.54 29.47
C ASN A 707 8.96 14.63 27.94
N PHE A 708 9.35 15.78 27.42
CA PHE A 708 9.49 16.02 25.99
C PHE A 708 10.95 15.75 25.61
N SER A 709 11.20 14.78 24.73
CA SER A 709 12.58 14.46 24.29
C SER A 709 13.02 15.28 23.06
N SER A 710 12.08 15.90 22.35
CA SER A 710 12.31 16.91 21.31
C SER A 710 11.00 17.59 20.91
N LEU A 711 11.05 18.78 20.33
CA LEU A 711 9.90 19.40 19.65
C LEU A 711 10.00 19.13 18.14
N ALA A 712 9.39 18.04 17.67
CA ALA A 712 9.33 17.71 16.25
C ALA A 712 8.49 18.73 15.45
N ALA A 713 8.76 18.86 14.14
CA ALA A 713 7.94 19.68 13.25
C ALA A 713 6.50 19.13 13.20
N GLY A 714 5.50 19.99 13.42
CA GLY A 714 4.10 19.60 13.55
C GLY A 714 3.51 19.96 14.91
N ILE A 715 2.43 19.27 15.29
CA ILE A 715 1.70 19.52 16.53
C ILE A 715 2.15 18.50 17.59
N ASN A 716 3.01 18.92 18.53
CA ASN A 716 3.18 18.18 19.77
C ASN A 716 1.93 18.46 20.61
N SER A 717 1.05 17.47 20.74
CA SER A 717 -0.17 17.60 21.52
C SER A 717 -0.35 16.51 22.53
N ILE A 718 -0.89 16.90 23.68
CA ILE A 718 -1.39 16.01 24.71
C ILE A 718 -2.90 16.17 24.71
N ILE A 719 -3.63 15.07 24.52
CA ILE A 719 -5.07 15.02 24.66
C ILE A 719 -5.37 14.36 26.00
N ILE A 720 -6.08 15.07 26.88
CA ILE A 720 -6.48 14.59 28.20
C ILE A 720 -8.00 14.50 28.20
N CYS A 721 -8.54 13.30 28.43
CA CYS A 721 -9.99 13.09 28.48
C CYS A 721 -10.44 12.91 29.93
N PHE A 722 -11.37 13.74 30.40
CA PHE A 722 -11.91 13.63 31.76
C PHE A 722 -13.16 12.75 31.74
N PRO A 723 -13.14 11.56 32.38
CA PRO A 723 -14.33 10.72 32.48
C PRO A 723 -15.42 11.42 33.32
N ASP A 724 -16.69 11.13 33.01
CA ASP A 724 -17.81 11.64 33.80
C ASP A 724 -17.79 11.00 35.21
N GLU A 725 -17.97 11.82 36.25
CA GLU A 725 -18.01 11.37 37.67
C GLU A 725 -19.17 10.40 37.99
N GLY A 726 -20.01 10.05 37.01
CA GLY A 726 -21.04 9.03 37.14
C GLY A 726 -20.53 7.59 37.10
N ASP A 727 -19.34 7.34 36.56
CA ASP A 727 -18.84 5.98 36.30
C ASP A 727 -17.77 5.50 37.29
N ALA A 728 -17.37 6.33 38.26
CA ALA A 728 -16.33 5.99 39.23
C ALA A 728 -16.85 5.28 40.50
N ALA A 729 -18.16 5.15 40.69
CA ALA A 729 -18.74 4.57 41.91
C ALA A 729 -19.03 3.05 41.84
N ASP A 730 -18.98 2.43 40.66
CA ASP A 730 -19.17 0.96 40.52
C ASP A 730 -17.95 0.30 39.87
N ALA A 731 -16.84 0.28 40.61
CA ALA A 731 -15.65 -0.50 40.26
C ALA A 731 -15.87 -2.04 40.37
N ASN A 732 -17.11 -2.54 40.42
CA ASN A 732 -17.44 -3.97 40.55
C ASN A 732 -18.71 -4.43 39.78
N ALA A 733 -19.11 -3.78 38.68
CA ALA A 733 -20.16 -4.32 37.79
C ALA A 733 -19.90 -3.97 36.30
N PRO A 734 -19.98 -4.93 35.35
CA PRO A 734 -19.64 -4.66 33.96
C PRO A 734 -20.85 -4.18 33.14
N GLY A 735 -20.94 -2.87 32.89
CA GLY A 735 -21.59 -2.34 31.70
C GLY A 735 -22.24 -0.97 31.82
N ALA A 736 -21.70 0.01 31.08
CA ALA A 736 -22.45 1.09 30.45
C ALA A 736 -21.64 1.73 29.30
N ASN A 737 -22.36 2.32 28.35
CA ASN A 737 -21.98 2.61 26.96
C ASN A 737 -21.06 3.84 26.78
N SER A 738 -20.13 3.77 25.81
CA SER A 738 -19.44 4.95 25.28
C SER A 738 -20.31 5.75 24.30
N PRO A 739 -20.20 7.10 24.24
CA PRO A 739 -20.94 7.91 23.29
C PRO A 739 -20.27 7.92 21.91
N VAL A 740 -21.09 7.73 20.87
CA VAL A 740 -20.74 7.92 19.46
C VAL A 740 -20.62 9.42 19.18
N ILE A 741 -19.43 9.87 18.74
CA ILE A 741 -19.27 11.19 18.14
C ILE A 741 -19.83 11.12 16.72
N ALA A 742 -21.07 11.60 16.56
CA ALA A 742 -21.64 11.87 15.24
C ALA A 742 -20.91 13.07 14.63
N GLY A 743 -20.26 12.86 13.48
CA GLY A 743 -19.74 13.95 12.66
C GLY A 743 -20.89 14.63 11.91
N ASP A 744 -21.11 15.91 12.19
CA ASP A 744 -22.03 16.76 11.44
C ASP A 744 -21.56 16.88 9.97
N GLY A 745 -22.38 16.35 9.06
CA GLY A 745 -22.23 16.54 7.63
C GLY A 745 -22.77 17.91 7.21
N ASN A 746 -21.87 18.85 6.90
CA ASN A 746 -22.23 20.05 6.16
C ASN A 746 -22.41 19.73 4.67
N SER A 747 -23.66 19.43 4.30
CA SER A 747 -24.14 19.46 2.92
C SER A 747 -24.42 20.91 2.52
N LEU A 748 -23.59 21.47 1.64
CA LEU A 748 -23.87 22.71 0.92
C LEU A 748 -24.97 22.46 -0.11
N ARG A 749 -26.24 22.68 0.30
CA ARG A 749 -27.38 22.85 -0.62
C ARG A 749 -27.43 24.30 -1.08
N LEU A 750 -27.17 24.53 -2.37
CA LEU A 750 -27.53 25.78 -3.04
C LEU A 750 -29.07 25.86 -3.13
N GLN A 751 -29.64 26.83 -2.42
CA GLN A 751 -31.03 27.22 -2.52
C GLN A 751 -31.25 28.07 -3.78
N ASP A 752 -32.12 27.61 -4.67
CA ASP A 752 -32.77 28.43 -5.69
C ASP A 752 -33.62 29.52 -5.00
N SER A 753 -33.28 30.78 -5.26
CA SER A 753 -34.09 31.93 -4.90
C SER A 753 -34.72 32.52 -6.16
N ASN A 754 -35.91 32.03 -6.48
CA ASN A 754 -36.85 32.70 -7.39
C ASN A 754 -37.83 33.54 -6.56
N GLY A 755 -37.87 34.85 -6.79
CA GLY A 755 -38.98 35.68 -6.37
C GLY A 755 -38.64 37.14 -6.10
N SER A 756 -38.65 37.98 -7.13
CA SER A 756 -39.26 39.31 -6.99
C SER A 756 -39.71 39.86 -8.34
N ASN A 757 -41.01 40.17 -8.39
CA ASN A 757 -41.67 40.91 -9.45
C ASN A 757 -41.20 42.37 -9.43
N GLY A 758 -40.74 42.87 -10.57
CA GLY A 758 -40.51 44.30 -10.81
C GLY A 758 -40.87 44.64 -12.25
N SER A 759 -42.03 45.28 -12.44
CA SER A 759 -42.56 45.67 -13.75
C SER A 759 -41.70 46.78 -14.37
N ILE A 760 -41.23 46.57 -15.61
CA ILE A 760 -40.73 47.63 -16.49
C ILE A 760 -41.90 48.08 -17.36
N GLY A 761 -42.22 49.38 -17.30
CA GLY A 761 -43.03 50.05 -18.32
C GLY A 761 -42.12 50.68 -19.37
N GLY A 762 -42.45 50.51 -20.65
CA GLY A 762 -42.09 51.47 -21.69
C GLY A 762 -41.39 50.92 -22.94
N PHE A 763 -42.19 50.85 -24.02
CA PHE A 763 -41.85 51.09 -25.43
C PHE A 763 -40.92 50.13 -26.21
N GLY A 764 -41.46 49.64 -27.34
CA GLY A 764 -40.66 49.24 -28.50
C GLY A 764 -41.30 48.13 -29.32
N SER A 765 -41.84 48.50 -30.48
CA SER A 765 -42.33 47.65 -31.58
C SER A 765 -41.62 46.29 -31.74
N PHE A 766 -42.42 45.24 -31.89
CA PHE A 766 -42.03 43.86 -32.21
C PHE A 766 -40.99 43.77 -33.36
N PRO A 767 -39.91 42.97 -33.20
CA PRO A 767 -39.14 42.52 -34.33
C PRO A 767 -39.85 41.34 -35.01
N ASP A 768 -39.87 41.40 -36.34
CA ASP A 768 -40.19 40.34 -37.30
C ASP A 768 -40.02 38.92 -36.72
N GLU A 769 -41.11 38.13 -36.63
CA GLU A 769 -41.11 36.76 -36.07
C GLU A 769 -40.07 35.84 -36.75
N ASN A 770 -39.64 36.18 -37.96
CA ASN A 770 -38.57 35.48 -38.69
C ASN A 770 -37.15 35.76 -38.17
N ALA A 771 -36.91 36.82 -37.40
CA ALA A 771 -35.60 37.12 -36.83
C ALA A 771 -35.30 36.23 -35.62
N PHE A 772 -36.31 35.98 -34.78
CA PHE A 772 -36.16 35.14 -33.59
C PHE A 772 -35.90 33.68 -33.96
N GLY A 773 -36.60 33.14 -34.96
CA GLY A 773 -36.36 31.80 -35.47
C GLY A 773 -34.95 31.61 -36.05
N ARG A 774 -34.41 32.62 -36.74
CA ARG A 774 -33.04 32.60 -37.27
C ARG A 774 -31.98 32.65 -36.17
N MET A 775 -32.21 33.42 -35.10
CA MET A 775 -31.31 33.46 -33.95
C MET A 775 -31.30 32.14 -33.17
N GLN A 776 -32.46 31.51 -32.97
CA GLN A 776 -32.54 30.19 -32.32
C GLN A 776 -31.83 29.11 -33.14
N ALA A 777 -32.00 29.12 -34.47
CA ALA A 777 -31.31 28.18 -35.35
C ALA A 777 -29.78 28.39 -35.37
N ALA A 778 -29.31 29.64 -35.37
CA ALA A 778 -27.88 29.95 -35.25
C ALA A 778 -27.31 29.46 -33.91
N ALA A 779 -28.02 29.72 -32.80
CA ALA A 779 -27.61 29.27 -31.47
C ALA A 779 -27.54 27.74 -31.35
N ALA A 780 -28.48 27.01 -31.97
CA ALA A 780 -28.47 25.55 -32.00
C ALA A 780 -27.25 24.99 -32.77
N ILE A 781 -26.89 25.62 -33.90
CA ILE A 781 -25.72 25.23 -34.70
C ILE A 781 -24.41 25.50 -33.95
N ILE A 782 -24.29 26.66 -33.30
CA ILE A 782 -23.10 27.02 -32.49
C ILE A 782 -22.96 26.08 -31.29
N SER A 783 -24.07 25.78 -30.60
CA SER A 783 -24.09 24.82 -29.49
C SER A 783 -23.68 23.41 -29.95
N GLY A 784 -24.17 22.96 -31.11
CA GLY A 784 -23.78 21.68 -31.72
C GLY A 784 -22.29 21.62 -32.06
N LYS A 785 -21.72 22.71 -32.58
CA LYS A 785 -20.28 22.85 -32.86
C LYS A 785 -19.46 22.69 -31.58
N ASP A 786 -19.80 23.43 -30.52
CA ASP A 786 -19.08 23.37 -29.24
C ASP A 786 -19.21 22.00 -28.57
N SER A 787 -20.32 21.31 -28.75
CA SER A 787 -20.49 19.93 -28.27
C SER A 787 -19.58 18.94 -29.00
N ILE A 788 -19.41 19.08 -30.32
CA ILE A 788 -18.54 18.18 -31.11
C ILE A 788 -17.07 18.43 -30.77
N ILE A 789 -16.66 19.71 -30.66
CA ILE A 789 -15.26 20.06 -30.33
C ILE A 789 -14.91 19.61 -28.90
N ARG A 790 -15.85 19.68 -27.95
CA ARG A 790 -15.64 19.17 -26.58
C ARG A 790 -15.68 17.65 -26.48
N GLY A 791 -16.52 17.00 -27.28
CA GLY A 791 -16.67 15.55 -27.30
C GLY A 791 -15.52 14.83 -28.00
N ALA A 792 -14.90 15.45 -29.00
CA ALA A 792 -13.80 14.87 -29.75
C ALA A 792 -12.54 14.78 -28.87
N ALA A 793 -12.19 13.55 -28.47
CA ALA A 793 -10.95 13.28 -27.75
C ALA A 793 -9.81 13.17 -28.76
N VAL A 794 -9.04 14.24 -29.00
CA VAL A 794 -8.06 14.28 -30.10
C VAL A 794 -6.66 14.68 -29.64
N LEU A 795 -5.63 14.27 -30.38
CA LEU A 795 -4.26 14.75 -30.21
C LEU A 795 -4.23 16.28 -30.31
N GLU A 796 -3.37 16.94 -29.55
CA GLU A 796 -3.36 18.40 -29.41
C GLU A 796 -3.18 19.15 -30.74
N GLN A 797 -2.46 18.53 -31.68
CA GLN A 797 -2.27 19.04 -33.04
C GLN A 797 -3.57 19.03 -33.87
N ASP A 798 -4.45 18.06 -33.65
CA ASP A 798 -5.75 17.94 -34.32
C ASP A 798 -6.83 18.83 -33.70
N ARG A 799 -6.70 19.14 -32.40
CA ARG A 799 -7.58 20.09 -31.70
C ARG A 799 -7.52 21.47 -32.36
N ASN A 800 -6.33 21.93 -32.75
CA ASN A 800 -6.17 23.22 -33.43
C ASN A 800 -6.85 23.25 -34.81
N ALA A 801 -6.84 22.13 -35.54
CA ALA A 801 -7.55 22.01 -36.81
C ALA A 801 -9.08 22.02 -36.64
N LEU A 802 -9.60 21.39 -35.58
CA LEU A 802 -11.04 21.41 -35.25
C LEU A 802 -11.52 22.77 -34.76
N VAL A 803 -10.70 23.48 -33.97
CA VAL A 803 -11.00 24.86 -33.52
C VAL A 803 -11.06 25.82 -34.71
N SER A 804 -10.12 25.72 -35.65
CA SER A 804 -10.16 26.50 -36.89
C SER A 804 -11.43 26.24 -37.70
N TYR A 805 -11.85 24.97 -37.82
CA TYR A 805 -13.10 24.60 -38.51
C TYR A 805 -14.36 25.07 -37.76
N GLY A 806 -14.29 25.13 -36.43
CA GLY A 806 -15.36 25.63 -35.58
C GLY A 806 -15.64 27.12 -35.78
N LEU A 807 -14.58 27.92 -35.95
CA LEU A 807 -14.68 29.36 -36.23
C LEU A 807 -15.44 29.64 -37.54
N ASP A 808 -15.20 28.86 -38.59
CA ASP A 808 -15.91 29.02 -39.87
C ASP A 808 -17.42 28.72 -39.74
N ILE A 809 -17.80 27.71 -38.96
CA ILE A 809 -19.21 27.37 -38.69
C ILE A 809 -19.90 28.49 -37.93
N GLU A 810 -19.22 29.07 -36.94
CA GLU A 810 -19.74 30.17 -36.14
C GLU A 810 -19.94 31.44 -36.97
N MET A 811 -18.98 31.78 -37.83
CA MET A 811 -19.10 32.90 -38.77
C MET A 811 -20.25 32.71 -39.77
N LEU A 812 -20.47 31.50 -40.27
CA LEU A 812 -21.58 31.17 -41.17
C LEU A 812 -22.95 31.24 -40.45
N ALA A 813 -23.01 30.78 -39.20
CA ALA A 813 -24.24 30.83 -38.39
C ALA A 813 -24.62 32.28 -38.03
N LEU A 814 -23.66 33.09 -37.59
CA LEU A 814 -23.87 34.49 -37.21
C LEU A 814 -24.21 35.40 -38.41
N SER A 815 -23.74 35.06 -39.61
CA SER A 815 -24.09 35.79 -40.85
C SER A 815 -25.45 35.37 -41.46
N GLY A 816 -26.21 34.50 -40.79
CA GLY A 816 -27.53 34.05 -41.22
C GLY A 816 -27.52 32.99 -42.33
N LYS A 817 -26.35 32.44 -42.71
CA LYS A 817 -26.19 31.38 -43.71
C LYS A 817 -26.37 29.99 -43.10
N LEU A 818 -27.53 29.76 -42.48
CA LEU A 818 -27.80 28.59 -41.62
C LEU A 818 -27.65 27.25 -42.34
N GLU A 819 -28.02 27.15 -43.61
CA GLU A 819 -27.87 25.90 -44.37
C GLU A 819 -26.39 25.53 -44.62
N GLN A 820 -25.53 26.53 -44.87
CA GLN A 820 -24.09 26.33 -45.06
C GLN A 820 -23.42 25.99 -43.72
N ALA A 821 -23.82 26.66 -42.65
CA ALA A 821 -23.35 26.36 -41.29
C ALA A 821 -23.74 24.93 -40.87
N GLY A 822 -24.95 24.47 -41.19
CA GLY A 822 -25.40 23.09 -40.95
C GLY A 822 -24.62 22.03 -41.75
N LYS A 823 -24.29 22.30 -43.02
CA LYS A 823 -23.44 21.40 -43.82
C LYS A 823 -22.02 21.31 -43.24
N ALA A 824 -21.43 22.44 -42.87
CA ALA A 824 -20.11 22.50 -42.25
C ALA A 824 -20.08 21.78 -40.88
N LEU A 825 -21.15 21.89 -40.08
CA LEU A 825 -21.30 21.16 -38.82
C LEU A 825 -21.31 19.64 -39.01
N ASN A 826 -21.95 19.13 -40.06
CA ASN A 826 -21.92 17.70 -40.38
C ASN A 826 -20.53 17.24 -40.84
N THR A 827 -19.81 18.05 -41.62
CA THR A 827 -18.42 17.76 -41.98
C THR A 827 -17.49 17.74 -40.76
N LEU A 828 -17.68 18.65 -39.81
CA LEU A 828 -16.96 18.64 -38.54
C LEU A 828 -17.20 17.35 -37.75
N ARG A 829 -18.46 16.86 -37.72
CA ARG A 829 -18.83 15.60 -37.05
C ARG A 829 -18.13 14.39 -37.65
N GLU A 830 -18.05 14.30 -38.99
CA GLU A 830 -17.39 13.17 -39.64
C GLU A 830 -15.86 13.20 -39.47
N LYS A 831 -15.24 14.40 -39.51
CA LYS A 831 -13.82 14.56 -39.21
C LYS A 831 -13.47 14.21 -37.76
N ALA A 832 -14.33 14.59 -36.81
CA ALA A 832 -14.14 14.22 -35.40
C ALA A 832 -14.12 12.70 -35.21
N LYS A 833 -15.02 11.95 -35.86
CA LYS A 833 -15.03 10.48 -35.83
C LYS A 833 -13.77 9.85 -36.45
N GLU A 834 -13.29 10.39 -37.58
CA GLU A 834 -12.07 9.91 -38.23
C GLU A 834 -10.84 10.08 -37.32
N MET A 835 -10.76 11.21 -36.61
CA MET A 835 -9.67 11.49 -35.69
C MET A 835 -9.75 10.67 -34.40
N GLU A 836 -10.95 10.39 -33.88
CA GLU A 836 -11.15 9.47 -32.74
C GLU A 836 -10.67 8.05 -33.07
N ALA A 837 -10.95 7.55 -34.29
CA ALA A 837 -10.45 6.26 -34.73
C ALA A 837 -8.91 6.22 -34.78
N ARG A 838 -8.26 7.28 -35.28
CA ARG A 838 -6.79 7.39 -35.29
C ARG A 838 -6.20 7.46 -33.89
N LYS A 839 -6.87 8.12 -32.95
CA LYS A 839 -6.44 8.15 -31.56
C LYS A 839 -6.52 6.77 -30.92
N ALA A 840 -7.61 6.02 -31.15
CA ALA A 840 -7.73 4.65 -30.63
C ALA A 840 -6.59 3.73 -31.13
N ASP A 841 -6.22 3.85 -32.41
CA ASP A 841 -5.06 3.13 -32.96
C ASP A 841 -3.73 3.58 -32.32
N ALA A 842 -3.52 4.90 -32.15
CA ALA A 842 -2.32 5.44 -31.52
C ALA A 842 -2.21 5.06 -30.04
N ASP A 843 -3.32 5.06 -29.29
CA ASP A 843 -3.39 4.68 -27.89
C ASP A 843 -3.17 3.17 -27.73
N SER A 844 -3.67 2.34 -28.66
CA SER A 844 -3.38 0.90 -28.70
C SER A 844 -1.89 0.61 -28.93
N VAL A 845 -1.25 1.32 -29.88
CA VAL A 845 0.19 1.19 -30.15
C VAL A 845 1.03 1.68 -28.95
N LYS A 846 0.64 2.77 -28.29
CA LYS A 846 1.28 3.24 -27.05
C LYS A 846 1.13 2.25 -25.91
N ALA A 847 -0.05 1.67 -25.73
CA ALA A 847 -0.30 0.64 -24.71
C ALA A 847 0.56 -0.60 -24.95
N GLY A 848 0.68 -1.05 -26.21
CA GLY A 848 1.56 -2.16 -26.58
C GLY A 848 3.04 -1.86 -26.31
N ALA A 849 3.48 -0.63 -26.56
CA ALA A 849 4.86 -0.22 -26.29
C ALA A 849 5.16 -0.07 -24.78
N ALA A 850 4.19 0.42 -24.00
CA ALA A 850 4.29 0.46 -22.54
C ALA A 850 4.32 -0.95 -21.92
N ALA A 851 3.50 -1.88 -22.43
CA ALA A 851 3.52 -3.29 -22.00
C ALA A 851 4.87 -3.97 -22.30
N ALA A 852 5.47 -3.68 -23.46
CA ALA A 852 6.80 -4.17 -23.82
C ALA A 852 7.91 -3.62 -22.89
N LEU A 853 7.85 -2.33 -22.53
CA LEU A 853 8.77 -1.76 -21.54
C LEU A 853 8.59 -2.41 -20.16
N GLY A 854 7.34 -2.64 -19.73
CA GLY A 854 7.02 -3.35 -18.50
C GLY A 854 7.63 -4.75 -18.48
N ALA A 855 7.44 -5.53 -19.55
CA ALA A 855 8.02 -6.87 -19.69
C ALA A 855 9.56 -6.86 -19.69
N ALA A 856 10.20 -5.85 -20.29
CA ALA A 856 11.67 -5.73 -20.30
C ALA A 856 12.24 -5.38 -18.92
N ASN A 857 11.59 -4.48 -18.18
CA ASN A 857 11.96 -4.15 -16.80
C ASN A 857 11.78 -5.36 -15.86
N GLU A 858 10.69 -6.09 -16.06
CA GLU A 858 10.43 -7.32 -15.33
C GLU A 858 11.48 -8.39 -15.63
N LEU A 859 11.89 -8.55 -16.89
CA LEU A 859 12.95 -9.48 -17.27
C LEU A 859 14.27 -9.20 -16.53
N SER A 860 14.68 -7.94 -16.46
CA SER A 860 15.89 -7.54 -15.72
C SER A 860 15.81 -7.94 -14.25
N THR A 861 14.65 -7.72 -13.62
CA THR A 861 14.44 -8.03 -12.19
C THR A 861 14.43 -9.53 -11.94
N VAL A 862 13.69 -10.28 -12.75
CA VAL A 862 13.59 -11.75 -12.65
C VAL A 862 14.93 -12.42 -12.96
N SER A 863 15.68 -11.92 -13.94
CA SER A 863 17.01 -12.42 -14.30
C SER A 863 17.99 -12.29 -13.13
N ALA A 864 18.04 -11.12 -12.49
CA ALA A 864 18.91 -10.90 -11.33
C ALA A 864 18.55 -11.83 -10.16
N ALA A 865 17.25 -11.96 -9.85
CA ALA A 865 16.78 -12.84 -8.79
C ALA A 865 17.07 -14.32 -9.08
N LEU A 866 16.84 -14.77 -10.32
CA LEU A 866 17.13 -16.13 -10.74
C LEU A 866 18.63 -16.43 -10.63
N SER A 867 19.49 -15.54 -11.15
CA SER A 867 20.95 -15.68 -11.08
C SER A 867 21.47 -15.76 -9.64
N GLN A 868 20.93 -14.93 -8.74
CA GLN A 868 21.26 -14.98 -7.31
C GLN A 868 20.88 -16.32 -6.69
N LYS A 869 19.66 -16.82 -6.95
CA LYS A 869 19.17 -18.09 -6.41
C LYS A 869 19.97 -19.28 -6.95
N THR A 870 20.21 -19.35 -8.25
CA THR A 870 21.00 -20.44 -8.84
C THR A 870 22.44 -20.43 -8.30
N THR A 871 23.04 -19.26 -8.11
CA THR A 871 24.38 -19.12 -7.49
C THR A 871 24.40 -19.63 -6.04
N LEU A 872 23.35 -19.36 -5.26
CA LEU A 872 23.24 -19.84 -3.89
C LEU A 872 23.06 -21.37 -3.82
N ILE A 873 22.25 -21.93 -4.72
CA ILE A 873 22.09 -23.38 -4.85
C ILE A 873 23.42 -24.00 -5.26
N GLU A 874 24.10 -23.48 -6.28
CA GLU A 874 25.41 -23.97 -6.71
C GLU A 874 26.45 -23.92 -5.60
N ARG A 875 26.47 -22.84 -4.81
CA ARG A 875 27.35 -22.75 -3.64
C ARG A 875 27.12 -23.92 -2.69
N ASN A 876 25.85 -24.22 -2.37
CA ASN A 876 25.47 -25.36 -1.54
C ASN A 876 25.96 -26.70 -2.11
N PHE A 877 25.93 -26.88 -3.43
CA PHE A 877 26.49 -28.07 -4.09
C PHE A 877 28.03 -28.10 -4.09
N SER A 878 28.68 -26.98 -4.38
CA SER A 878 30.14 -26.86 -4.52
C SER A 878 30.89 -27.05 -3.20
N GLU A 879 30.18 -26.84 -2.09
CA GLU A 879 30.70 -26.98 -0.75
C GLU A 879 30.80 -28.44 -0.29
N LEU A 880 30.26 -29.39 -1.06
CA LEU A 880 30.25 -30.81 -0.75
C LEU A 880 31.25 -31.59 -1.61
N THR A 881 31.89 -32.58 -1.00
CA THR A 881 32.63 -33.61 -1.72
C THR A 881 31.67 -34.52 -2.48
N LYS A 882 32.16 -35.22 -3.50
CA LYS A 882 31.35 -36.18 -4.27
C LYS A 882 30.70 -37.26 -3.37
N GLY A 883 31.44 -37.77 -2.38
CA GLY A 883 30.92 -38.76 -1.44
C GLY A 883 29.84 -38.24 -0.49
N GLU A 884 29.94 -36.98 -0.08
CA GLU A 884 28.91 -36.29 0.71
C GLU A 884 27.65 -36.00 -0.13
N LEU A 885 27.83 -35.67 -1.40
CA LEU A 885 26.70 -35.44 -2.31
C LEU A 885 25.92 -36.73 -2.57
N ASP A 886 26.63 -37.86 -2.76
CA ASP A 886 26.01 -39.17 -2.96
C ASP A 886 25.20 -39.63 -1.74
N SER A 887 25.63 -39.27 -0.51
CA SER A 887 24.93 -39.66 0.73
C SER A 887 23.63 -38.88 0.97
N ILE A 888 23.50 -37.68 0.40
CA ILE A 888 22.28 -36.84 0.53
C ILE A 888 21.46 -36.77 -0.76
N TYR A 889 21.89 -37.42 -1.84
CA TYR A 889 21.22 -37.39 -3.13
C TYR A 889 19.69 -37.64 -3.08
N PRO A 890 19.17 -38.57 -2.24
CA PRO A 890 17.73 -38.79 -2.12
C PRO A 890 16.94 -37.60 -1.55
N PHE A 891 17.62 -36.65 -0.91
CA PHE A 891 17.02 -35.50 -0.23
C PHE A 891 17.21 -34.18 -0.99
N LEU A 892 17.83 -34.22 -2.18
CA LEU A 892 18.05 -33.02 -2.99
C LEU A 892 16.75 -32.64 -3.72
N PRO A 893 16.21 -31.42 -3.50
CA PRO A 893 15.00 -30.98 -4.19
C PRO A 893 15.23 -30.60 -5.65
N ILE A 894 16.49 -30.52 -6.09
CA ILE A 894 16.87 -30.23 -7.47
C ILE A 894 18.13 -30.99 -7.86
N SER A 895 18.19 -31.49 -9.10
CA SER A 895 19.39 -32.16 -9.63
C SER A 895 20.43 -31.16 -10.15
N GLN A 896 21.71 -31.53 -10.16
CA GLN A 896 22.77 -30.70 -10.78
C GLN A 896 22.51 -30.42 -12.26
N ALA A 897 21.91 -31.39 -12.99
CA ALA A 897 21.56 -31.22 -14.39
C ALA A 897 20.49 -30.13 -14.58
N ARG A 898 19.44 -30.14 -13.74
CA ARG A 898 18.40 -29.12 -13.78
C ARG A 898 18.92 -27.76 -13.33
N LEU A 899 19.79 -27.71 -12.32
CA LEU A 899 20.44 -26.47 -11.89
C LEU A 899 21.25 -25.81 -13.01
N LYS A 900 21.98 -26.61 -13.79
CA LYS A 900 22.72 -26.13 -14.98
C LYS A 900 21.79 -25.57 -16.06
N GLU A 901 20.60 -26.16 -16.21
CA GLU A 901 19.58 -25.67 -17.14
C GLU A 901 18.98 -24.33 -16.65
N LEU A 902 18.64 -24.22 -15.36
CA LEU A 902 18.15 -22.96 -14.77
C LEU A 902 19.18 -21.83 -14.90
N ARG A 903 20.46 -22.14 -14.77
CA ARG A 903 21.54 -21.18 -15.03
C ARG A 903 21.61 -20.76 -16.50
N GLY A 904 21.43 -21.71 -17.42
CA GLY A 904 21.32 -21.39 -18.85
C GLY A 904 20.16 -20.42 -19.14
N ILE A 905 19.02 -20.58 -18.47
CA ILE A 905 17.88 -19.66 -18.57
C ILE A 905 18.21 -18.29 -17.96
N ALA A 906 18.94 -18.25 -16.85
CA ALA A 906 19.41 -17.00 -16.23
C ALA A 906 20.36 -16.22 -17.15
N ASP A 907 21.36 -16.91 -17.71
CA ASP A 907 22.34 -16.32 -18.63
C ASP A 907 21.67 -15.82 -19.92
N ASP A 908 20.64 -16.53 -20.40
CA ASP A 908 19.87 -16.11 -21.57
C ASP A 908 19.00 -14.89 -21.27
N ALA A 909 18.34 -14.84 -20.10
CA ALA A 909 17.60 -13.66 -19.65
C ALA A 909 18.51 -12.44 -19.47
N GLU A 910 19.73 -12.63 -18.94
CA GLU A 910 20.70 -11.55 -18.70
C GLU A 910 21.19 -10.93 -20.01
N LYS A 911 21.40 -11.72 -21.08
CA LYS A 911 21.72 -11.19 -22.42
C LYS A 911 20.66 -10.23 -22.96
N HIS A 912 19.43 -10.37 -22.50
CA HIS A 912 18.29 -9.57 -22.90
C HIS A 912 17.97 -8.43 -21.90
N SER A 913 18.72 -8.28 -20.80
CA SER A 913 18.51 -7.22 -19.79
C SER A 913 18.64 -5.79 -20.36
N GLY A 914 19.49 -5.60 -21.38
CA GLY A 914 19.65 -4.32 -22.08
C GLY A 914 18.50 -3.93 -23.01
N LEU A 915 17.44 -4.75 -23.14
CA LEU A 915 16.27 -4.40 -23.95
C LEU A 915 15.47 -3.26 -23.35
N ALA A 916 15.46 -3.09 -22.03
CA ALA A 916 14.74 -2.01 -21.37
C ALA A 916 15.27 -0.62 -21.82
N GLU A 917 16.59 -0.45 -21.86
CA GLU A 917 17.22 0.80 -22.33
C GLU A 917 16.92 1.06 -23.81
N LYS A 918 16.97 0.03 -24.66
CA LYS A 918 16.65 0.15 -26.09
C LYS A 918 15.18 0.51 -26.31
N ILE A 919 14.27 -0.11 -25.56
CA ILE A 919 12.84 0.19 -25.63
C ILE A 919 12.55 1.60 -25.11
N SER A 920 13.17 2.02 -24.01
CA SER A 920 13.06 3.39 -23.50
C SER A 920 13.52 4.41 -24.55
N ALA A 921 14.67 4.19 -25.19
CA ALA A 921 15.15 5.08 -26.25
C ALA A 921 14.19 5.18 -27.46
N PHE A 922 13.49 4.09 -27.81
CA PHE A 922 12.45 4.14 -28.84
C PHE A 922 11.19 4.87 -28.38
N LEU A 923 10.82 4.76 -27.10
CA LEU A 923 9.69 5.50 -26.51
C LEU A 923 9.97 7.00 -26.45
N ASP A 924 11.17 7.39 -26.00
CA ASP A 924 11.62 8.78 -25.89
C ASP A 924 11.70 9.48 -27.25
N SER A 925 11.97 8.71 -28.32
CA SER A 925 11.95 9.19 -29.71
C SER A 925 10.59 9.07 -30.40
N GLY A 926 9.53 8.65 -29.70
CA GLY A 926 8.17 8.53 -30.23
C GLY A 926 7.97 7.38 -31.23
N ARG A 927 8.89 6.41 -31.29
CA ARG A 927 8.91 5.29 -32.24
C ARG A 927 8.19 4.05 -31.70
N PHE A 928 6.94 4.21 -31.26
CA PHE A 928 6.16 3.16 -30.58
C PHE A 928 5.99 1.87 -31.40
N ALA A 929 5.82 1.97 -32.72
CA ALA A 929 5.67 0.79 -33.60
C ALA A 929 6.96 -0.05 -33.67
N ASP A 930 8.13 0.57 -33.50
CA ASP A 930 9.41 -0.13 -33.52
C ASP A 930 9.65 -0.88 -32.20
N VAL A 931 9.06 -0.42 -31.10
CA VAL A 931 9.06 -1.14 -29.81
C VAL A 931 8.35 -2.48 -29.94
N SER A 932 7.15 -2.51 -30.52
CA SER A 932 6.39 -3.76 -30.69
C SER A 932 7.13 -4.76 -31.58
N LYS A 933 7.72 -4.30 -32.68
CA LYS A 933 8.53 -5.15 -33.56
C LYS A 933 9.79 -5.69 -32.87
N LEU A 934 10.44 -4.87 -32.05
CA LEU A 934 11.61 -5.30 -31.28
C LEU A 934 11.22 -6.36 -30.25
N ALA A 935 10.16 -6.13 -29.48
CA ALA A 935 9.69 -7.06 -28.46
C ALA A 935 9.27 -8.42 -29.06
N GLU A 936 8.61 -8.41 -30.21
CA GLU A 936 8.21 -9.63 -30.93
C GLU A 936 9.42 -10.37 -31.52
N LYS A 937 10.33 -9.63 -32.17
CA LYS A 937 11.56 -10.19 -32.77
C LYS A 937 12.45 -10.87 -31.73
N GLU A 938 12.61 -10.26 -30.57
CA GLU A 938 13.45 -10.78 -29.48
C GLU A 938 12.68 -11.81 -28.62
N GLY A 939 11.41 -12.10 -28.93
CA GLY A 939 10.62 -13.09 -28.19
C GLY A 939 10.42 -12.75 -26.72
N LEU A 940 10.39 -11.46 -26.38
CA LEU A 940 10.50 -10.94 -25.00
C LEU A 940 9.50 -11.61 -24.03
N ALA A 941 8.25 -11.81 -24.45
CA ALA A 941 7.22 -12.43 -23.63
C ALA A 941 7.54 -13.90 -23.26
N ALA A 942 8.11 -14.66 -24.20
CA ALA A 942 8.49 -16.06 -23.96
C ALA A 942 9.70 -16.16 -23.02
N ILE A 943 10.67 -15.26 -23.18
CA ILE A 943 11.85 -15.18 -22.31
C ILE A 943 11.44 -14.82 -20.88
N VAL A 944 10.57 -13.82 -20.71
CA VAL A 944 10.04 -13.42 -19.38
C VAL A 944 9.30 -14.58 -18.72
N ALA A 945 8.41 -15.27 -19.46
CA ALA A 945 7.66 -16.40 -18.92
C ALA A 945 8.60 -17.55 -18.48
N SER A 946 9.60 -17.88 -19.30
CA SER A 946 10.61 -18.89 -18.99
C SER A 946 11.44 -18.53 -17.76
N ALA A 947 11.92 -17.28 -17.69
CA ALA A 947 12.71 -16.79 -16.56
C ALA A 947 11.90 -16.77 -15.26
N LYS A 948 10.61 -16.41 -15.30
CA LYS A 948 9.71 -16.46 -14.13
C LYS A 948 9.53 -17.87 -13.61
N ALA A 949 9.19 -18.81 -14.49
CA ALA A 949 9.00 -20.21 -14.12
C ALA A 949 10.29 -20.79 -13.50
N ALA A 950 11.45 -20.50 -14.11
CA ALA A 950 12.75 -20.89 -13.59
C ALA A 950 13.06 -20.26 -12.22
N ASN A 951 12.73 -18.98 -12.02
CA ASN A 951 12.92 -18.27 -10.76
C ASN A 951 12.04 -18.81 -9.62
N GLU A 952 10.81 -19.21 -9.95
CA GLU A 952 9.90 -19.86 -9.01
C GLU A 952 10.41 -21.25 -8.62
N GLU A 953 10.83 -22.05 -9.60
CA GLU A 953 11.41 -23.38 -9.37
C GLU A 953 12.67 -23.32 -8.49
N ALA A 954 13.60 -22.41 -8.80
CA ALA A 954 14.79 -22.17 -7.98
C ALA A 954 14.44 -21.72 -6.55
N GLY A 955 13.38 -20.91 -6.40
CA GLY A 955 12.85 -20.50 -5.10
C GLY A 955 12.36 -21.68 -4.27
N LYS A 956 11.48 -22.52 -4.84
CA LYS A 956 10.96 -23.72 -4.18
C LYS A 956 12.06 -24.70 -3.79
N ALA A 957 13.09 -24.85 -4.63
CA ALA A 957 14.23 -25.70 -4.33
C ALA A 957 15.02 -25.18 -3.11
N LEU A 958 15.26 -23.86 -3.01
CA LEU A 958 15.94 -23.26 -1.86
C LEU A 958 15.12 -23.38 -0.57
N GLU A 959 13.82 -23.10 -0.62
CA GLU A 959 12.91 -23.24 0.53
C GLU A 959 12.88 -24.69 1.03
N ALA A 960 12.85 -25.67 0.13
CA ALA A 960 12.90 -27.08 0.49
C ALA A 960 14.25 -27.47 1.14
N MET A 961 15.38 -26.93 0.66
CA MET A 961 16.70 -27.14 1.27
C MET A 961 16.76 -26.53 2.68
N GLU A 962 16.26 -25.31 2.84
CA GLU A 962 16.23 -24.61 4.13
C GLU A 962 15.36 -25.33 5.15
N SER A 963 14.13 -25.71 4.76
CA SER A 963 13.21 -26.47 5.61
C SER A 963 13.82 -27.82 6.02
N SER A 964 14.47 -28.52 5.08
CA SER A 964 15.11 -29.81 5.37
C SER A 964 16.29 -29.64 6.34
N ALA A 965 17.11 -28.61 6.16
CA ALA A 965 18.21 -28.30 7.05
C ALA A 965 17.76 -27.94 8.47
N ALA A 966 16.73 -27.09 8.59
CA ALA A 966 16.15 -26.73 9.88
C ALA A 966 15.54 -27.95 10.60
N SER A 967 14.82 -28.81 9.88
CA SER A 967 14.23 -30.03 10.43
C SER A 967 15.30 -31.04 10.87
N SER A 968 16.34 -31.26 10.06
CA SER A 968 17.45 -32.15 10.41
C SER A 968 18.21 -31.66 11.65
N TYR A 969 18.44 -30.34 11.74
CA TYR A 969 19.06 -29.72 12.92
C TYR A 969 18.21 -29.91 14.18
N ALA A 970 16.91 -29.61 14.10
CA ALA A 970 16.01 -29.76 15.24
C ALA A 970 15.92 -31.21 15.74
N ALA A 971 15.89 -32.17 14.80
CA ALA A 971 15.92 -33.59 15.15
C ALA A 971 17.24 -34.01 15.82
N ALA A 972 18.38 -33.54 15.32
CA ALA A 972 19.69 -33.82 15.92
C ALA A 972 19.83 -33.21 17.33
N ASP A 973 19.39 -31.96 17.51
CA ASP A 973 19.37 -31.26 18.81
C ASP A 973 18.48 -31.97 19.83
N ALA A 974 17.28 -32.40 19.42
CA ALA A 974 16.36 -33.15 20.28
C ALA A 974 16.96 -34.50 20.71
N ILE A 975 17.60 -35.24 19.80
CA ILE A 975 18.28 -36.51 20.10
C ILE A 975 19.43 -36.30 21.09
N GLN A 976 20.23 -35.26 20.89
CA GLN A 976 21.34 -34.91 21.79
C GLN A 976 20.84 -34.57 23.19
N LYS A 977 19.80 -33.73 23.30
CA LYS A 977 19.19 -33.35 24.59
C LYS A 977 18.61 -34.55 25.34
N ASN A 978 17.96 -35.47 24.63
CA ASN A 978 17.28 -36.61 25.24
C ASN A 978 18.22 -37.75 25.66
N THR A 979 19.36 -37.91 25.00
CA THR A 979 20.29 -39.01 25.31
C THR A 979 21.26 -38.71 26.44
N GLY A 980 21.37 -37.44 26.88
CA GLY A 980 22.22 -37.02 28.01
C GLY A 980 23.72 -37.32 27.81
N ALA A 981 24.12 -37.75 26.62
CA ALA A 981 25.47 -38.13 26.28
C ALA A 981 26.24 -36.89 25.82
N GLY A 982 26.87 -36.19 26.78
CA GLY A 982 27.85 -35.13 26.54
C GLY A 982 29.15 -35.65 25.91
N LYS A 983 29.08 -36.35 24.78
CA LYS A 983 30.27 -36.61 23.96
C LYS A 983 30.61 -35.31 23.26
N ALA A 984 31.81 -34.78 23.51
CA ALA A 984 32.29 -33.54 22.89
C ALA A 984 32.13 -33.52 21.36
N ASP A 985 32.16 -34.70 20.71
CA ASP A 985 31.99 -34.85 19.27
C ASP A 985 30.56 -34.54 18.78
N SER A 986 29.51 -34.84 19.55
CA SER A 986 28.12 -34.54 19.16
C SER A 986 27.79 -33.05 19.35
N GLU A 987 28.34 -32.41 20.38
CA GLU A 987 28.26 -30.96 20.59
C GLU A 987 28.97 -30.19 19.48
N ALA A 988 30.17 -30.63 19.10
CA ALA A 988 30.91 -30.05 17.98
C ALA A 988 30.16 -30.24 16.64
N GLY A 989 29.57 -31.42 16.43
CA GLY A 989 28.73 -31.70 15.25
C GLY A 989 27.49 -30.82 15.16
N LEU A 990 26.77 -30.63 16.28
CA LEU A 990 25.58 -29.78 16.32
C LEU A 990 25.93 -28.31 16.13
N LEU A 991 27.03 -27.85 16.73
CA LEU A 991 27.54 -26.49 16.52
C LEU A 991 27.91 -26.25 15.05
N ASN A 992 28.57 -27.22 14.40
CA ASN A 992 28.88 -27.15 12.97
C ASN A 992 27.61 -27.12 12.11
N ALA A 993 26.59 -27.91 12.47
CA ALA A 993 25.29 -27.90 11.79
C ALA A 993 24.59 -26.54 11.92
N LYS A 994 24.64 -25.93 13.10
CA LYS A 994 24.09 -24.58 13.37
C LYS A 994 24.84 -23.51 12.57
N LEU A 995 26.16 -23.50 12.61
CA LEU A 995 26.99 -22.54 11.87
C LEU A 995 26.81 -22.68 10.35
N ALA A 996 26.63 -23.91 9.85
CA ALA A 996 26.31 -24.14 8.44
C ALA A 996 24.93 -23.59 8.06
N LEU A 997 23.93 -23.74 8.94
CA LEU A 997 22.58 -23.18 8.76
C LEU A 997 22.61 -21.64 8.72
N GLU A 998 23.32 -21.02 9.66
CA GLU A 998 23.50 -19.55 9.74
C GLU A 998 24.21 -18.99 8.50
N ARG A 999 25.13 -19.76 7.89
CA ARG A 999 25.82 -19.38 6.65
C ARG A 999 25.04 -19.69 5.36
N LYS A 1000 23.81 -20.21 5.46
CA LYS A 1000 22.99 -20.69 4.33
C LYS A 1000 23.65 -21.83 3.53
N SER A 1001 24.51 -22.61 4.18
CA SER A 1001 25.08 -23.87 3.68
C SER A 1001 24.16 -25.03 4.10
N TYR A 1002 22.91 -24.99 3.65
CA TYR A 1002 21.82 -25.89 4.02
C TYR A 1002 22.21 -27.37 3.88
N LEU A 1003 22.85 -27.77 2.78
CA LEU A 1003 23.22 -29.18 2.59
C LEU A 1003 24.31 -29.66 3.56
N LYS A 1004 25.27 -28.79 3.91
CA LYS A 1004 26.24 -29.08 4.98
C LYS A 1004 25.60 -29.18 6.34
N SER A 1005 24.59 -28.34 6.62
CA SER A 1005 23.83 -28.41 7.86
C SER A 1005 23.14 -29.77 7.98
N ILE A 1006 22.47 -30.24 6.91
CA ILE A 1006 21.86 -31.57 6.85
C ILE A 1006 22.88 -32.68 7.11
N LEU A 1007 24.04 -32.65 6.46
CA LEU A 1007 25.10 -33.64 6.66
C LEU A 1007 25.63 -33.65 8.10
N ALA A 1008 25.93 -32.48 8.66
CA ALA A 1008 26.41 -32.36 10.02
C ALA A 1008 25.35 -32.83 11.03
N SER A 1009 24.08 -32.52 10.81
CA SER A 1009 22.96 -33.01 11.61
C SER A 1009 22.81 -34.54 11.52
N ASN A 1010 22.89 -35.13 10.33
CA ASN A 1010 22.78 -36.58 10.15
C ASN A 1010 23.96 -37.30 10.81
N ALA A 1011 25.19 -36.77 10.71
CA ALA A 1011 26.36 -37.33 11.38
C ALA A 1011 26.20 -37.33 12.92
N VAL A 1012 25.60 -36.27 13.49
CA VAL A 1012 25.26 -36.23 14.93
C VAL A 1012 24.28 -37.35 15.27
N GLN A 1013 23.22 -37.52 14.48
CA GLN A 1013 22.22 -38.58 14.70
C GLN A 1013 22.84 -39.99 14.65
N GLU A 1014 23.72 -40.26 13.68
CA GLU A 1014 24.43 -41.55 13.55
C GLU A 1014 25.42 -41.80 14.71
N SER A 1015 26.15 -40.76 15.13
CA SER A 1015 27.11 -40.85 16.25
C SER A 1015 26.43 -41.18 17.58
N ILE A 1016 25.19 -40.74 17.77
CA ILE A 1016 24.39 -41.01 18.97
C ILE A 1016 23.70 -42.37 18.85
N GLY A 1017 23.22 -42.75 17.66
CA GLY A 1017 22.53 -44.02 17.40
C GLY A 1017 23.41 -45.28 17.46
N SER A 1018 24.72 -45.16 17.24
CA SER A 1018 25.66 -46.31 17.26
C SER A 1018 26.00 -46.85 18.66
N GLY A 1019 25.60 -46.15 19.74
CA GLY A 1019 25.84 -46.55 21.13
C GLY A 1019 24.70 -47.32 21.80
N MET A 1020 23.48 -47.29 21.25
CA MET A 1020 22.38 -48.14 21.71
C MET A 1020 22.36 -49.42 20.90
N ALA A 1021 22.73 -50.54 21.53
CA ALA A 1021 22.39 -51.85 21.02
C ALA A 1021 20.87 -51.93 20.81
N ALA A 1022 20.47 -52.04 19.54
CA ALA A 1022 19.18 -52.51 19.05
C ALA A 1022 17.94 -52.14 19.90
N LEU A 1023 17.45 -50.90 19.75
CA LEU A 1023 16.01 -50.75 19.59
C LEU A 1023 15.67 -51.18 18.14
N PRO A 1024 14.60 -51.96 17.93
CA PRO A 1024 14.35 -52.59 16.63
C PRO A 1024 14.25 -51.49 15.58
N ARG A 1025 15.08 -51.60 14.54
CA ARG A 1025 14.75 -50.98 13.25
C ARG A 1025 13.31 -51.41 12.99
N ASN A 1026 12.40 -50.45 12.86
CA ASN A 1026 11.15 -50.70 12.16
C ASN A 1026 11.54 -51.03 10.71
N GLU A 1027 11.92 -52.29 10.50
CA GLU A 1027 11.71 -52.96 9.24
C GLU A 1027 10.22 -52.78 8.95
N ILE A 1028 9.94 -51.89 8.00
CA ILE A 1028 8.66 -51.88 7.31
C ILE A 1028 8.40 -53.35 6.94
N PRO A 1029 7.32 -53.98 7.45
CA PRO A 1029 7.09 -55.40 7.25
C PRO A 1029 7.18 -55.73 5.76
N PRO A 1030 7.77 -56.87 5.35
CA PRO A 1030 7.82 -57.27 3.95
C PRO A 1030 6.45 -57.16 3.25
N ALA A 1031 5.36 -57.31 4.00
CA ALA A 1031 3.99 -57.09 3.56
C ALA A 1031 3.71 -55.68 2.98
N VAL A 1032 4.33 -54.62 3.50
CA VAL A 1032 4.16 -53.24 3.01
C VAL A 1032 5.01 -53.00 1.76
N TYR A 1033 6.18 -53.64 1.65
CA TYR A 1033 6.98 -53.62 0.42
C TYR A 1033 6.25 -54.36 -0.72
N PHE A 1034 5.62 -55.50 -0.42
CA PHE A 1034 4.73 -56.20 -1.34
C PHE A 1034 3.49 -55.38 -1.68
N LEU A 1035 2.94 -54.59 -0.76
CA LEU A 1035 1.80 -53.71 -1.01
C LEU A 1035 2.16 -52.57 -1.98
N ILE A 1036 3.31 -51.92 -1.80
CA ILE A 1036 3.77 -50.83 -2.67
C ILE A 1036 4.13 -51.38 -4.07
N VAL A 1037 4.81 -52.53 -4.14
CA VAL A 1037 5.09 -53.21 -5.42
C VAL A 1037 3.80 -53.71 -6.09
N ALA A 1038 2.80 -54.15 -5.32
CA ALA A 1038 1.48 -54.52 -5.84
C ALA A 1038 0.66 -53.32 -6.31
N ILE A 1039 0.75 -52.16 -5.64
CA ILE A 1039 0.08 -50.91 -6.05
C ILE A 1039 0.72 -50.35 -7.31
N VAL A 1040 2.06 -50.33 -7.40
CA VAL A 1040 2.80 -49.91 -8.60
C VAL A 1040 2.57 -50.90 -9.74
N GLY A 1041 2.57 -52.20 -9.45
CA GLY A 1041 2.24 -53.26 -10.41
C GLY A 1041 0.78 -53.17 -10.90
N ALA A 1042 -0.17 -52.87 -10.03
CA ALA A 1042 -1.57 -52.65 -10.36
C ALA A 1042 -1.75 -51.36 -11.17
N GLY A 1043 -1.02 -50.28 -10.86
CA GLY A 1043 -1.00 -49.05 -11.64
C GLY A 1043 -0.46 -49.27 -13.07
N ILE A 1044 0.64 -50.01 -13.21
CA ILE A 1044 1.21 -50.37 -14.53
C ILE A 1044 0.29 -51.31 -15.30
N TYR A 1045 -0.38 -52.25 -14.61
CA TYR A 1045 -1.35 -53.17 -15.22
C TYR A 1045 -2.62 -52.45 -15.67
N ILE A 1046 -3.15 -51.53 -14.87
CA ILE A 1046 -4.30 -50.68 -15.21
C ILE A 1046 -3.95 -49.77 -16.38
N TYR A 1047 -2.79 -49.12 -16.37
CA TYR A 1047 -2.30 -48.29 -17.48
C TYR A 1047 -2.11 -49.09 -18.79
N ARG A 1048 -1.58 -50.32 -18.71
CA ARG A 1048 -1.49 -51.22 -19.88
C ARG A 1048 -2.84 -51.74 -20.37
N LYS A 1049 -3.85 -51.83 -19.49
CA LYS A 1049 -5.19 -52.33 -19.82
C LYS A 1049 -6.10 -51.23 -20.35
N THR A 1050 -5.93 -49.98 -19.92
CA THR A 1050 -6.66 -48.82 -20.44
C THR A 1050 -6.05 -48.27 -21.75
N GLY A 1051 -4.77 -48.54 -22.04
CA GLY A 1051 -4.11 -48.13 -23.29
C GLY A 1051 -4.40 -48.98 -24.54
N LYS A 1052 -5.24 -50.03 -24.45
CA LYS A 1052 -5.65 -50.86 -25.61
C LYS A 1052 -7.15 -50.81 -25.81
N GLY A 1053 -7.65 -49.69 -26.30
CA GLY A 1053 -9.09 -49.57 -26.53
C GLY A 1053 -9.52 -48.34 -27.29
N GLU A 1054 -8.89 -48.01 -28.42
CA GLU A 1054 -9.60 -47.30 -29.50
C GLU A 1054 -8.83 -47.40 -30.83
N LYS A 1055 -9.31 -48.32 -31.68
CA LYS A 1055 -9.05 -48.35 -33.12
C LYS A 1055 -10.41 -48.17 -33.81
N GLY A 1056 -10.60 -47.04 -34.49
CA GLY A 1056 -11.68 -46.78 -35.44
C GLY A 1056 -11.57 -45.34 -35.93
N LYS A 1057 -10.94 -45.07 -37.08
CA LYS A 1057 -11.49 -45.03 -38.46
C LYS A 1057 -12.07 -43.65 -38.83
N GLY A 1058 -11.49 -43.03 -39.86
CA GLY A 1058 -11.96 -41.83 -40.58
C GLY A 1058 -10.85 -40.79 -40.70
N GLU A 1059 -10.00 -40.82 -41.74
CA GLU A 1059 -10.09 -40.01 -42.98
C GLU A 1059 -9.88 -38.50 -42.72
N GLY A 1060 -8.92 -37.76 -43.28
CA GLY A 1060 -7.84 -38.02 -44.25
C GLY A 1060 -7.18 -36.67 -44.63
N LEU A 1061 -5.92 -36.76 -45.12
CA LEU A 1061 -5.18 -35.78 -45.97
C LEU A 1061 -4.79 -34.43 -45.32
N VAL A 1062 -3.54 -33.95 -45.33
CA VAL A 1062 -2.56 -33.83 -46.44
C VAL A 1062 -1.10 -33.84 -45.93
N ALA A 1063 -0.22 -34.37 -46.82
CA ALA A 1063 1.25 -34.40 -46.93
C ALA A 1063 2.06 -33.21 -46.33
N GLU A 1064 3.35 -33.32 -45.96
CA GLU A 1064 4.56 -33.79 -46.69
C GLU A 1064 5.67 -34.23 -45.68
N ARG A 1065 6.21 -35.45 -45.74
CA ARG A 1065 7.47 -35.94 -46.38
C ARG A 1065 8.83 -35.58 -45.70
N PRO A 1066 9.85 -36.46 -45.84
CA PRO A 1066 10.73 -36.87 -44.73
C PRO A 1066 12.23 -36.75 -45.02
N VAL A 1067 13.11 -36.82 -43.99
CA VAL A 1067 14.50 -37.27 -44.16
C VAL A 1067 15.00 -38.10 -42.96
N ARG A 1068 15.45 -39.33 -43.30
CA ARG A 1068 16.43 -40.27 -42.71
C ARG A 1068 17.36 -39.70 -41.61
N GLY A 1069 17.84 -40.42 -40.60
CA GLY A 1069 18.06 -41.85 -40.35
C GLY A 1069 19.42 -42.03 -39.61
N ILE A 1070 19.65 -43.22 -39.01
CA ILE A 1070 20.95 -43.76 -38.50
C ILE A 1070 21.36 -43.23 -37.10
N SER A 1071 21.82 -43.98 -36.10
CA SER A 1071 21.93 -45.42 -35.77
C SER A 1071 22.32 -45.55 -34.28
N ASN A 1072 22.08 -46.73 -33.70
CA ASN A 1072 22.76 -47.19 -32.48
C ASN A 1072 24.27 -47.33 -32.70
N GLU A 1073 25.07 -47.04 -31.67
CA GLU A 1073 26.23 -47.80 -31.14
C GLU A 1073 26.93 -46.94 -30.06
N SER A 1074 27.01 -47.34 -28.78
CA SER A 1074 27.91 -48.32 -28.16
C SER A 1074 29.29 -47.73 -27.73
N TRP A 1075 29.54 -47.83 -26.41
CA TRP A 1075 30.83 -47.92 -25.67
C TRP A 1075 31.69 -46.66 -25.40
N MET A 1076 31.84 -46.38 -24.08
CA MET A 1076 33.07 -46.13 -23.27
C MET A 1076 34.36 -45.66 -23.97
N PRO A 1077 35.22 -44.82 -23.32
CA PRO A 1077 35.86 -45.21 -22.05
C PRO A 1077 36.20 -44.11 -21.03
N GLN A 1078 36.33 -44.61 -19.79
CA GLN A 1078 37.24 -44.28 -18.68
C GLN A 1078 37.89 -42.88 -18.57
N GLY A 1079 37.63 -42.28 -17.40
CA GLY A 1079 38.31 -41.15 -16.77
C GLY A 1079 37.64 -40.85 -15.44
#